data_AF-A0A9N9AJB9-F1
#
_entry.id   AF-A0A9N9AJB9-F1
#
_cell.length_a   1.000
_cell.length_b   1.000
_cell.length_c   1.000
_cell.angle_alpha   90.00
_cell.angle_beta   90.00
_cell.angle_gamma   90.00
#
_symmetry.space_group_name_H-M   'P 1'
#
loop_
_entity.id
_entity.type
_entity.pdbx_description
1 polymer ?
#
loop_
_entity_poly.entity_id
_entity_poly.type
_entity_poly.pdbx_seq_one_letter_code
_entity_poly.pdbx_strand_id
1 'polypeptide(L)'
;MQLKHLVIIVAAFASTVIAQDATKSITDNVMTNKNLTTLRNFISANEELSKVLAGNDQLTILAPSDKAFTALGANYPKDPKDIENIVRYHIINKAAQVDDLIQTKYPNTLLTEGVKLPDKAGQVVVVRSGGNDGATISDGLERAKVEQPDLAAKNGYIHVIDTVLMPPKGPSDTVKQVSELSTFSQTLTIKDLISDVDNENEITIFAPNNEAFDKLSRSTLESKDFKDTMKYHIVKGVFYSRTVENGTEAKTSKGEKVLITISNGEVFVNDAKVVTADILTNNGVIHVIDTVLDPRKAKSNAGSIKGSPLSCDTSVELSVLRKGLPSPLVVSMGVDCGLGICCVDDQRALYTFLFVNRFWCRIIIPFLWRHPFSCTSKGKEINTLLSLLNPEERLGIINDHDNITLPPPSTLFNYASYIQDYNNVELFQSIESWYETFYDIYYSAEIQIIFNAFTKLIMRNSKIIKNLSLLHIHKSIYHDIPEISIFVNSQPGFININKFELNTSFITPHVFDLLVSLKEISHNIQDLKIHGSSMIDKKKIDLIIQLIKAQHNLSFVWLHRFGLEFTSILETLTSIQSNSLTTLKLTRISRHISLSSIQRFKNLRNLYLRDCDGLGQNLLDNVSKVDFNLKSLELDRMTEQFLQSFLKLQNENLQKISFYHNTSLKVIQDFFIRCSHISNIKVRGRQYQKGFISSLSVLESSLTSFSIYFNSSRLYQIFDELCNISLPKLTFLDIEMPKSASLLESYLRMTSSPLRTIILHFSYKISMEYINILLKFSKRKTLRIVGISLKSDEKKFKEFSKITEGCFQIVDSWDIQ
;
A
#
# COMPACT_ATOMS: atom_id res chain seq x y z
N MET A 1 -9.29 -5.90 53.87
CA MET A 1 -8.28 -6.87 54.37
C MET A 1 -8.80 -8.23 53.93
N GLN A 2 -8.22 -9.04 53.06
CA GLN A 2 -6.87 -9.26 52.59
C GLN A 2 -6.96 -9.54 51.07
N LEU A 3 -6.20 -8.83 50.22
CA LEU A 3 -5.75 -9.29 48.89
C LEU A 3 -4.79 -8.24 48.26
N LYS A 4 -3.80 -7.79 49.05
CA LYS A 4 -2.73 -6.87 48.60
C LYS A 4 -1.33 -7.47 48.78
N HIS A 5 -1.21 -8.79 48.93
CA HIS A 5 0.05 -9.48 49.28
C HIS A 5 0.42 -10.67 48.39
N LEU A 6 -0.07 -10.73 47.14
CA LEU A 6 0.21 -11.87 46.26
C LEU A 6 0.68 -11.50 44.84
N VAL A 7 1.51 -10.46 44.69
CA VAL A 7 2.21 -10.14 43.42
C VAL A 7 3.72 -9.91 43.61
N ILE A 8 4.28 -10.09 44.81
CA ILE A 8 5.72 -9.86 45.09
C ILE A 8 6.57 -11.15 45.03
N ILE A 9 6.00 -12.32 44.75
CA ILE A 9 6.75 -13.59 44.77
C ILE A 9 6.59 -14.35 43.44
N VAL A 10 7.13 -13.79 42.35
CA VAL A 10 7.60 -14.54 41.16
C VAL A 10 8.88 -13.93 40.55
N ALA A 11 9.28 -12.69 40.90
CA ALA A 11 10.55 -12.09 40.45
C ALA A 11 11.75 -12.47 41.34
N ALA A 12 11.90 -13.75 41.69
CA ALA A 12 12.96 -14.21 42.59
C ALA A 12 13.52 -15.57 42.21
N PHE A 13 13.85 -15.81 40.93
CA PHE A 13 14.80 -16.85 40.53
C PHE A 13 15.52 -16.47 39.24
N ALA A 14 16.58 -15.66 39.36
CA ALA A 14 17.84 -15.70 38.59
C ALA A 14 18.58 -14.35 38.61
N SER A 15 19.06 -13.91 39.78
CA SER A 15 20.18 -12.96 39.85
C SER A 15 20.75 -13.01 41.26
N THR A 16 21.78 -13.82 41.45
CA THR A 16 22.70 -13.65 42.57
C THR A 16 23.41 -12.31 42.38
N VAL A 17 22.86 -11.25 42.97
CA VAL A 17 23.58 -9.98 43.11
C VAL A 17 24.67 -10.22 44.15
N ILE A 18 25.90 -10.43 43.66
CA ILE A 18 27.08 -10.20 44.49
C ILE A 18 27.11 -8.69 44.68
N ALA A 19 26.73 -8.20 45.86
CA ALA A 19 26.94 -6.81 46.22
C ALA A 19 28.46 -6.52 46.16
N GLN A 20 28.90 -5.84 45.12
CA GLN A 20 30.29 -5.51 44.89
C GLN A 20 30.60 -4.13 45.50
N ASP A 21 31.74 -4.03 46.16
CA ASP A 21 32.13 -2.90 47.00
C ASP A 21 32.57 -1.70 46.15
N ALA A 22 31.70 -0.68 46.02
CA ALA A 22 31.96 0.54 45.27
C ALA A 22 33.15 1.38 45.81
N THR A 23 33.78 0.98 46.92
CA THR A 23 35.01 1.61 47.43
C THR A 23 36.28 1.13 46.71
N LYS A 24 36.20 0.02 45.95
CA LYS A 24 37.32 -0.60 45.22
C LYS A 24 37.54 0.05 43.85
N SER A 25 38.80 0.19 43.43
CA SER A 25 39.15 0.68 42.08
C SER A 25 38.71 -0.31 40.98
N ILE A 26 38.74 0.11 39.72
CA ILE A 26 38.50 -0.77 38.57
C ILE A 26 39.48 -1.96 38.62
N THR A 27 40.76 -1.69 38.87
CA THR A 27 41.79 -2.74 39.03
C THR A 27 41.40 -3.72 40.14
N ASP A 28 41.06 -3.26 41.33
CA ASP A 28 40.67 -4.13 42.45
C ASP A 28 39.46 -5.02 42.14
N ASN A 29 38.47 -4.46 41.43
CA ASN A 29 37.27 -5.18 41.00
C ASN A 29 37.59 -6.26 39.95
N VAL A 30 38.44 -5.95 38.96
CA VAL A 30 38.89 -6.94 37.98
C VAL A 30 39.74 -8.02 38.65
N MET A 31 40.60 -7.65 39.62
CA MET A 31 41.46 -8.60 40.33
C MET A 31 40.67 -9.64 41.15
N THR A 32 39.50 -9.25 41.66
CA THR A 32 38.65 -10.06 42.54
C THR A 32 37.52 -10.81 41.80
N ASN A 33 37.23 -10.47 40.54
CA ASN A 33 36.18 -11.12 39.76
C ASN A 33 36.63 -12.48 39.19
N LYS A 34 35.86 -13.54 39.50
CA LYS A 34 36.17 -14.93 39.09
C LYS A 34 35.99 -15.21 37.60
N ASN A 35 35.28 -14.35 36.87
CA ASN A 35 34.99 -14.52 35.44
C ASN A 35 35.90 -13.67 34.53
N LEU A 36 36.85 -12.91 35.10
CA LEU A 36 37.73 -11.99 34.38
C LEU A 36 39.22 -12.37 34.55
N THR A 37 39.52 -13.66 34.78
CA THR A 37 40.88 -14.10 35.14
C THR A 37 41.89 -13.87 34.02
N THR A 38 41.49 -14.00 32.76
CA THR A 38 42.32 -13.76 31.57
C THR A 38 42.64 -12.28 31.42
N LEU A 39 41.62 -11.41 31.51
CA LEU A 39 41.79 -9.96 31.48
C LEU A 39 42.69 -9.47 32.63
N ARG A 40 42.48 -10.04 33.83
CA ARG A 40 43.30 -9.76 35.01
C ARG A 40 44.78 -10.06 34.76
N ASN A 41 45.07 -11.21 34.15
CA ASN A 41 46.45 -11.60 33.85
C ASN A 41 47.11 -10.62 32.88
N PHE A 42 46.37 -10.11 31.89
CA PHE A 42 46.87 -9.10 30.97
C PHE A 42 47.16 -7.75 31.62
N ILE A 43 46.22 -7.26 32.44
CA ILE A 43 46.43 -6.01 33.18
C ILE A 43 47.61 -6.15 34.14
N SER A 44 47.77 -7.31 34.79
CA SER A 44 48.89 -7.56 35.71
C SER A 44 50.24 -7.68 34.99
N ALA A 45 50.25 -8.12 33.73
CA ALA A 45 51.46 -8.25 32.92
C ALA A 45 51.93 -6.92 32.31
N ASN A 46 51.10 -5.87 32.33
CA ASN A 46 51.41 -4.55 31.75
C ASN A 46 51.31 -3.45 32.82
N GLU A 47 52.48 -3.01 33.32
CA GLU A 47 52.58 -2.03 34.40
C GLU A 47 51.93 -0.68 34.04
N GLU A 48 52.02 -0.26 32.77
CA GLU A 48 51.41 1.00 32.32
C GLU A 48 49.88 0.95 32.34
N LEU A 49 49.28 -0.14 31.83
CA LEU A 49 47.84 -0.34 31.87
C LEU A 49 47.31 -0.44 33.30
N SER A 50 48.05 -1.13 34.18
CA SER A 50 47.72 -1.20 35.60
C SER A 50 47.70 0.18 36.25
N LYS A 51 48.69 1.05 35.93
CA LYS A 51 48.73 2.45 36.42
C LYS A 51 47.56 3.28 35.89
N VAL A 52 47.21 3.14 34.61
CA VAL A 52 46.06 3.84 34.00
C VAL A 52 44.75 3.44 34.70
N LEU A 53 44.53 2.14 34.92
CA LEU A 53 43.30 1.63 35.54
C LEU A 53 43.22 1.82 37.05
N ALA A 54 44.35 2.00 37.73
CA ALA A 54 44.43 2.34 39.15
C ALA A 54 44.41 3.85 39.43
N GLY A 55 44.49 4.68 38.38
CA GLY A 55 44.47 6.14 38.47
C GLY A 55 43.13 6.71 38.95
N ASN A 56 43.09 8.03 39.15
CA ASN A 56 41.88 8.74 39.59
C ASN A 56 40.96 9.16 38.41
N ASP A 57 41.36 8.86 37.17
CA ASP A 57 40.58 9.19 35.98
C ASP A 57 39.27 8.40 35.98
N GLN A 58 38.19 9.07 35.59
CA GLN A 58 36.86 8.47 35.51
C GLN A 58 36.74 7.69 34.20
N LEU A 59 36.83 6.37 34.26
CA LEU A 59 36.92 5.47 33.11
C LEU A 59 35.77 4.44 33.07
N THR A 60 35.50 3.88 31.90
CA THR A 60 34.65 2.70 31.78
C THR A 60 35.43 1.58 31.10
N ILE A 61 35.49 0.39 31.70
CA ILE A 61 36.09 -0.78 31.06
C ILE A 61 35.01 -1.75 30.57
N LEU A 62 35.12 -2.12 29.30
CA LEU A 62 34.35 -3.19 28.68
C LEU A 62 35.13 -4.49 28.90
N ALA A 63 34.81 -5.24 29.96
CA ALA A 63 35.62 -6.37 30.40
C ALA A 63 35.16 -7.67 29.72
N PRO A 64 35.89 -8.25 28.75
CA PRO A 64 35.48 -9.52 28.16
C PRO A 64 35.62 -10.63 29.18
N SER A 65 34.61 -11.50 29.25
CA SER A 65 34.64 -12.66 30.13
C SER A 65 35.69 -13.69 29.70
N ASP A 66 36.08 -14.58 30.61
CA ASP A 66 36.99 -15.69 30.27
C ASP A 66 36.44 -16.57 29.13
N LYS A 67 35.11 -16.65 29.00
CA LYS A 67 34.45 -17.32 27.87
C LYS A 67 34.70 -16.59 26.55
N ALA A 68 34.64 -15.25 26.56
CA ALA A 68 34.92 -14.41 25.40
C ALA A 68 36.35 -14.66 24.88
N PHE A 69 37.35 -14.68 25.77
CA PHE A 69 38.72 -14.99 25.40
C PHE A 69 38.91 -16.42 24.89
N THR A 70 38.21 -17.39 25.49
CA THR A 70 38.23 -18.78 25.04
C THR A 70 37.66 -18.92 23.63
N ALA A 71 36.61 -18.15 23.29
CA ALA A 71 35.95 -18.19 21.99
C ALA A 71 36.84 -17.68 20.83
N LEU A 72 37.87 -16.87 21.10
CA LEU A 72 38.80 -16.40 20.07
C LEU A 72 39.58 -17.54 19.40
N GLY A 73 39.87 -18.62 20.14
CA GLY A 73 40.59 -19.79 19.60
C GLY A 73 41.88 -19.42 18.85
N ALA A 74 41.95 -19.75 17.56
CA ALA A 74 43.11 -19.46 16.71
C ALA A 74 43.34 -17.97 16.45
N ASN A 75 42.33 -17.12 16.64
CA ASN A 75 42.41 -15.67 16.43
C ASN A 75 42.95 -14.91 17.65
N TYR A 76 43.36 -15.61 18.71
CA TYR A 76 43.93 -15.00 19.90
C TYR A 76 45.23 -14.24 19.56
N PRO A 77 45.37 -12.97 19.98
CA PRO A 77 46.55 -12.15 19.70
C PRO A 77 47.80 -12.75 20.38
N LYS A 78 48.89 -12.88 19.62
CA LYS A 78 50.15 -13.45 20.12
C LYS A 78 51.18 -12.38 20.48
N ASP A 79 51.10 -11.21 19.85
CA ASP A 79 51.99 -10.09 20.13
C ASP A 79 51.55 -9.36 21.41
N PRO A 80 52.42 -9.19 22.42
CA PRO A 80 52.13 -8.38 23.60
C PRO A 80 51.62 -6.97 23.29
N LYS A 81 52.07 -6.36 22.18
CA LYS A 81 51.62 -5.03 21.78
C LYS A 81 50.20 -5.02 21.23
N ASP A 82 49.83 -6.06 20.47
CA ASP A 82 48.45 -6.24 20.01
C ASP A 82 47.49 -6.44 21.19
N ILE A 83 47.92 -7.22 22.19
CA ILE A 83 47.18 -7.42 23.43
C ILE A 83 46.98 -6.08 24.16
N GLU A 84 48.04 -5.26 24.28
CA GLU A 84 47.93 -3.93 24.88
C GLU A 84 46.89 -3.06 24.15
N ASN A 85 46.95 -3.01 22.82
CA ASN A 85 46.03 -2.23 22.00
C ASN A 85 44.59 -2.73 22.13
N ILE A 86 44.38 -4.05 22.20
CA ILE A 86 43.07 -4.65 22.48
C ILE A 86 42.56 -4.19 23.84
N VAL A 87 43.38 -4.23 24.91
CA VAL A 87 42.93 -3.78 26.23
C VAL A 87 42.61 -2.28 26.22
N ARG A 88 43.43 -1.43 25.57
CA ARG A 88 43.16 0.01 25.43
C ARG A 88 41.85 0.28 24.67
N TYR A 89 41.52 -0.54 23.68
CA TYR A 89 40.27 -0.44 22.93
C TYR A 89 39.04 -0.78 23.77
N HIS A 90 39.20 -1.62 24.79
CA HIS A 90 38.14 -1.94 25.74
C HIS A 90 37.97 -0.89 26.85
N ILE A 91 38.79 0.16 26.90
CA ILE A 91 38.69 1.21 27.92
C ILE A 91 38.13 2.48 27.28
N ILE A 92 36.95 2.91 27.72
CA ILE A 92 36.30 4.16 27.34
C ILE A 92 36.81 5.30 28.23
N ASN A 93 37.18 6.42 27.60
CA ASN A 93 37.77 7.60 28.26
C ASN A 93 36.72 8.48 28.99
N LYS A 94 35.77 7.84 29.68
CA LYS A 94 34.72 8.48 30.47
C LYS A 94 34.03 7.42 31.34
N ALA A 95 33.75 7.73 32.61
CA ALA A 95 32.84 6.94 33.42
C ALA A 95 31.40 7.11 32.91
N ALA A 96 30.81 6.02 32.48
CA ALA A 96 29.49 5.97 31.86
C ALA A 96 28.79 4.66 32.19
N GLN A 97 27.55 4.78 32.66
CA GLN A 97 26.63 3.65 32.77
C GLN A 97 26.20 3.18 31.38
N VAL A 98 25.60 1.99 31.30
CA VAL A 98 25.20 1.39 30.03
C VAL A 98 24.20 2.28 29.27
N ASP A 99 23.30 2.96 29.98
CA ASP A 99 22.34 3.90 29.39
C ASP A 99 23.01 5.15 28.82
N ASP A 100 24.05 5.67 29.49
CA ASP A 100 24.86 6.79 28.99
C ASP A 100 25.61 6.40 27.71
N LEU A 101 26.12 5.16 27.67
CA LEU A 101 26.79 4.62 26.48
C LEU A 101 25.82 4.48 25.30
N ILE A 102 24.58 4.02 25.54
CA ILE A 102 23.53 3.94 24.50
C ILE A 102 23.23 5.33 23.93
N GLN A 103 23.14 6.36 24.78
CA GLN A 103 22.91 7.73 24.36
C GLN A 103 24.10 8.32 23.58
N THR A 104 25.32 8.01 24.01
CA THR A 104 26.56 8.47 23.37
C THR A 104 26.76 7.85 21.99
N LYS A 105 26.26 6.62 21.77
CA LYS A 105 26.30 5.83 20.52
C LYS A 105 27.69 5.40 20.05
N TYR A 106 28.66 6.32 20.05
CA TYR A 106 30.05 6.14 19.57
C TYR A 106 31.07 6.70 20.58
N PRO A 107 31.16 6.15 21.81
CA PRO A 107 32.11 6.62 22.81
C PRO A 107 33.57 6.34 22.37
N ASN A 108 34.46 7.29 22.65
CA ASN A 108 35.90 7.15 22.39
C ASN A 108 36.58 6.27 23.45
N THR A 109 37.48 5.42 22.97
CA THR A 109 38.31 4.52 23.78
C THR A 109 39.69 5.15 24.04
N LEU A 110 40.53 4.50 24.84
CA LEU A 110 41.92 4.89 25.07
C LEU A 110 42.88 4.39 23.99
N LEU A 111 42.38 3.66 22.98
CA LEU A 111 43.21 3.25 21.85
C LEU A 111 43.43 4.45 20.91
N THR A 112 44.64 5.00 20.91
CA THR A 112 45.06 6.07 19.97
C THR A 112 46.12 5.59 18.98
N GLU A 113 46.81 4.50 19.28
CA GLU A 113 47.89 3.96 18.45
C GLU A 113 47.33 3.38 17.15
N GLY A 114 47.84 3.84 16.00
CA GLY A 114 47.38 3.41 14.68
C GLY A 114 46.02 3.98 14.24
N VAL A 115 45.38 4.84 15.06
CA VAL A 115 44.09 5.47 14.79
C VAL A 115 44.28 6.82 14.08
N LYS A 116 43.49 7.05 13.05
CA LYS A 116 43.54 8.19 12.12
C LYS A 116 42.16 8.88 12.02
N LEU A 117 41.55 9.12 13.18
CA LEU A 117 40.26 9.80 13.34
C LEU A 117 40.45 11.29 13.69
N PRO A 118 39.38 12.12 13.58
CA PRO A 118 39.46 13.57 13.85
C PRO A 118 40.00 13.89 15.25
N ASP A 119 40.68 15.03 15.36
CA ASP A 119 41.22 15.58 16.61
C ASP A 119 42.19 14.66 17.38
N LYS A 120 42.75 13.64 16.70
CA LYS A 120 43.52 12.54 17.33
C LYS A 120 42.71 11.84 18.44
N ALA A 121 41.39 11.80 18.30
CA ALA A 121 40.53 11.05 19.19
C ALA A 121 40.91 9.57 19.19
N GLY A 122 40.70 8.91 20.33
CA GLY A 122 40.82 7.45 20.40
C GLY A 122 39.78 6.77 19.51
N GLN A 123 40.00 5.49 19.21
CA GLN A 123 39.05 4.70 18.41
C GLN A 123 37.68 4.63 19.11
N VAL A 124 36.60 4.49 18.35
CA VAL A 124 35.24 4.38 18.90
C VAL A 124 34.76 2.93 18.94
N VAL A 125 33.76 2.66 19.79
CA VAL A 125 32.93 1.44 19.71
C VAL A 125 31.50 1.81 19.35
N VAL A 126 30.74 0.91 18.75
CA VAL A 126 29.33 1.15 18.39
C VAL A 126 28.40 0.56 19.45
N VAL A 127 27.64 1.41 20.15
CA VAL A 127 26.74 1.00 21.22
C VAL A 127 25.28 1.05 20.76
N ARG A 128 24.52 -0.05 20.89
CA ARG A 128 23.10 -0.15 20.50
C ARG A 128 22.26 -0.73 21.63
N SER A 129 21.02 -0.25 21.77
CA SER A 129 20.02 -0.90 22.63
C SER A 129 19.57 -2.20 21.97
N GLY A 130 19.65 -3.33 22.68
CA GLY A 130 19.16 -4.64 22.24
C GLY A 130 17.74 -4.96 22.73
N GLY A 131 16.98 -3.97 23.19
CA GLY A 131 15.63 -4.18 23.71
C GLY A 131 15.64 -5.15 24.91
N ASN A 132 14.97 -6.30 24.78
CA ASN A 132 14.90 -7.33 25.82
C ASN A 132 16.25 -8.04 26.08
N ASP A 133 17.21 -7.95 25.16
CA ASP A 133 18.53 -8.58 25.27
C ASP A 133 19.59 -7.70 25.96
N GLY A 134 19.24 -6.51 26.43
CA GLY A 134 20.19 -5.56 27.01
C GLY A 134 21.05 -4.84 25.95
N ALA A 135 22.03 -4.04 26.37
CA ALA A 135 22.87 -3.29 25.43
C ALA A 135 23.84 -4.20 24.66
N THR A 136 24.14 -3.82 23.42
CA THR A 136 25.19 -4.46 22.60
C THR A 136 26.26 -3.44 22.25
N ILE A 137 27.51 -3.89 22.26
CA ILE A 137 28.68 -3.08 21.93
C ILE A 137 29.43 -3.78 20.81
N SER A 138 29.87 -3.05 19.79
CA SER A 138 30.42 -3.62 18.57
C SER A 138 31.68 -2.89 18.13
N ASP A 139 32.61 -3.62 17.54
CA ASP A 139 33.78 -3.07 16.86
C ASP A 139 33.52 -2.77 15.38
N GLY A 140 32.28 -2.92 14.93
CA GLY A 140 31.85 -2.76 13.55
C GLY A 140 31.77 -4.06 12.74
N LEU A 141 32.43 -5.13 13.19
CA LEU A 141 32.33 -6.47 12.59
C LEU A 141 31.61 -7.44 13.53
N GLU A 142 32.03 -7.50 14.78
CA GLU A 142 31.46 -8.36 15.81
C GLU A 142 30.61 -7.57 16.81
N ARG A 143 29.64 -8.23 17.43
CA ARG A 143 28.75 -7.62 18.44
C ARG A 143 28.85 -8.39 19.75
N ALA A 144 29.30 -7.70 20.79
CA ALA A 144 29.34 -8.19 22.15
C ALA A 144 28.04 -7.84 22.89
N LYS A 145 27.44 -8.83 23.57
CA LYS A 145 26.35 -8.61 24.52
C LYS A 145 26.93 -8.19 25.87
N VAL A 146 26.30 -7.22 26.52
CA VAL A 146 26.64 -6.86 27.90
C VAL A 146 25.98 -7.87 28.85
N GLU A 147 26.77 -8.77 29.43
CA GLU A 147 26.32 -9.80 30.37
C GLU A 147 26.07 -9.25 31.77
N GLN A 148 26.94 -8.33 32.22
CA GLN A 148 26.81 -7.67 33.53
C GLN A 148 27.07 -6.17 33.36
N PRO A 149 26.02 -5.35 33.27
CA PRO A 149 26.16 -3.91 33.17
C PRO A 149 26.42 -3.26 34.53
N ASP A 150 26.96 -2.04 34.49
CA ASP A 150 26.96 -1.06 35.57
C ASP A 150 27.63 -1.49 36.88
N LEU A 151 28.67 -2.32 36.81
CA LEU A 151 29.47 -2.64 38.00
C LEU A 151 30.28 -1.40 38.41
N ALA A 152 29.83 -0.74 39.48
CA ALA A 152 30.43 0.49 39.97
C ALA A 152 31.82 0.23 40.60
N ALA A 153 32.76 1.12 40.29
CA ALA A 153 34.09 1.17 40.87
C ALA A 153 34.42 2.62 41.30
N LYS A 154 35.38 2.79 42.21
CA LYS A 154 35.80 4.10 42.73
C LYS A 154 36.16 5.11 41.62
N ASN A 155 36.75 4.62 40.54
CA ASN A 155 37.20 5.41 39.39
C ASN A 155 36.42 5.10 38.11
N GLY A 156 35.16 4.64 38.23
CA GLY A 156 34.19 4.59 37.13
C GLY A 156 33.36 3.31 37.07
N TYR A 157 33.24 2.67 35.89
CA TYR A 157 32.35 1.52 35.69
C TYR A 157 33.00 0.35 34.95
N ILE A 158 32.55 -0.86 35.25
CA ILE A 158 32.90 -2.10 34.54
C ILE A 158 31.62 -2.66 33.90
N HIS A 159 31.69 -2.98 32.61
CA HIS A 159 30.64 -3.71 31.89
C HIS A 159 31.22 -5.04 31.40
N VAL A 160 30.75 -6.16 31.93
CA VAL A 160 31.22 -7.49 31.48
C VAL A 160 30.55 -7.82 30.15
N ILE A 161 31.35 -8.18 29.15
CA ILE A 161 30.88 -8.51 27.80
C ILE A 161 31.25 -9.95 27.40
N ASP A 162 30.45 -10.55 26.53
CA ASP A 162 30.62 -11.95 26.10
C ASP A 162 31.58 -12.16 24.91
N THR A 163 32.07 -11.07 24.31
CA THR A 163 32.90 -11.10 23.10
C THR A 163 34.08 -10.14 23.23
N VAL A 164 35.27 -10.55 22.78
CA VAL A 164 36.44 -9.67 22.74
C VAL A 164 36.35 -8.78 21.50
N LEU A 165 36.27 -7.46 21.70
CA LEU A 165 36.23 -6.48 20.62
C LEU A 165 37.63 -6.28 20.03
N MET A 166 37.76 -6.37 18.72
CA MET A 166 39.07 -6.25 18.05
C MET A 166 39.29 -4.82 17.55
N PRO A 167 40.47 -4.22 17.77
CA PRO A 167 40.85 -2.95 17.17
C PRO A 167 40.59 -2.96 15.65
N PRO A 168 39.81 -2.01 15.11
CA PRO A 168 39.54 -1.92 13.69
C PRO A 168 40.82 -1.77 12.87
N LYS A 169 40.91 -2.55 11.77
CA LYS A 169 42.03 -2.50 10.83
C LYS A 169 41.86 -1.38 9.80
N GLY A 170 42.85 -1.24 8.91
CA GLY A 170 42.74 -0.40 7.71
C GLY A 170 41.57 -0.81 6.81
N PRO A 171 40.95 0.12 6.08
CA PRO A 171 39.80 -0.18 5.23
C PRO A 171 40.00 -1.35 4.28
N SER A 172 41.16 -1.47 3.64
CA SER A 172 41.40 -2.56 2.68
C SER A 172 41.36 -3.94 3.34
N ASP A 173 41.85 -4.07 4.57
CA ASP A 173 41.83 -5.32 5.35
C ASP A 173 40.47 -5.57 6.01
N THR A 174 39.75 -4.52 6.40
CA THR A 174 38.37 -4.64 6.90
C THR A 174 37.44 -5.14 5.81
N VAL A 175 37.53 -4.60 4.59
CA VAL A 175 36.71 -5.05 3.44
C VAL A 175 36.94 -6.53 3.13
N LYS A 176 38.16 -7.05 3.26
CA LYS A 176 38.47 -8.49 3.04
C LYS A 176 37.76 -9.41 4.03
N GLN A 177 37.42 -8.92 5.23
CA GLN A 177 36.75 -9.69 6.28
C GLN A 177 35.22 -9.73 6.09
N VAL A 178 34.67 -8.86 5.23
CA VAL A 178 33.23 -8.78 4.95
C VAL A 178 32.93 -9.52 3.66
N SER A 179 32.28 -10.69 3.76
CA SER A 179 32.00 -11.57 2.61
C SER A 179 31.19 -10.87 1.49
N GLU A 180 30.27 -9.99 1.86
CA GLU A 180 29.46 -9.18 0.95
C GLU A 180 30.25 -8.15 0.15
N LEU A 181 31.50 -7.85 0.53
CA LEU A 181 32.36 -6.86 -0.13
C LEU A 181 33.52 -7.50 -0.91
N SER A 182 33.52 -8.81 -1.14
CA SER A 182 34.61 -9.51 -1.83
C SER A 182 34.92 -8.95 -3.22
N THR A 183 33.90 -8.56 -3.99
CA THR A 183 34.06 -7.94 -5.32
C THR A 183 34.62 -6.52 -5.22
N PHE A 184 34.20 -5.76 -4.21
CA PHE A 184 34.75 -4.44 -3.93
C PHE A 184 36.23 -4.52 -3.53
N SER A 185 36.60 -5.49 -2.69
CA SER A 185 37.99 -5.76 -2.30
C SER A 185 38.90 -6.07 -3.50
N GLN A 186 38.44 -6.95 -4.39
CA GLN A 186 39.15 -7.28 -5.63
C GLN A 186 39.27 -6.04 -6.52
N THR A 187 38.23 -5.22 -6.61
CA THR A 187 38.24 -3.99 -7.40
C THR A 187 39.23 -2.96 -6.87
N LEU A 188 39.32 -2.77 -5.55
CA LEU A 188 40.32 -1.89 -4.93
C LEU A 188 41.74 -2.32 -5.30
N THR A 189 41.98 -3.64 -5.38
CA THR A 189 43.26 -4.22 -5.78
C THR A 189 43.52 -4.00 -7.27
N ILE A 190 42.59 -4.40 -8.14
CA ILE A 190 42.74 -4.33 -9.62
C ILE A 190 42.87 -2.88 -10.11
N LYS A 191 42.26 -1.92 -9.42
CA LYS A 191 42.27 -0.50 -9.81
C LYS A 191 43.34 0.32 -9.09
N ASP A 192 44.23 -0.32 -8.32
CA ASP A 192 45.30 0.34 -7.55
C ASP A 192 44.74 1.48 -6.67
N LEU A 193 43.78 1.15 -5.81
CA LEU A 193 43.12 2.09 -4.88
C LEU A 193 43.35 1.75 -3.40
N ILE A 194 44.09 0.68 -3.10
CA ILE A 194 44.42 0.27 -1.73
C ILE A 194 45.10 1.42 -0.96
N SER A 195 46.09 2.07 -1.58
CA SER A 195 46.75 3.22 -0.98
C SER A 195 45.82 4.44 -0.81
N ASP A 196 44.86 4.65 -1.72
CA ASP A 196 43.91 5.76 -1.62
C ASP A 196 42.97 5.59 -0.41
N VAL A 197 42.63 4.35 -0.03
CA VAL A 197 41.76 4.09 1.13
C VAL A 197 42.51 3.95 2.45
N ASP A 198 43.73 3.40 2.47
CA ASP A 198 44.44 3.12 3.73
C ASP A 198 45.31 4.31 4.21
N ASN A 199 45.73 5.19 3.29
CA ASN A 199 46.58 6.34 3.64
C ASN A 199 45.79 7.63 3.91
N GLU A 200 44.57 7.74 3.38
CA GLU A 200 43.72 8.89 3.68
C GLU A 200 43.23 8.81 5.13
N ASN A 201 43.16 9.96 5.80
CA ASN A 201 42.64 10.06 7.16
C ASN A 201 41.18 10.53 7.10
N GLU A 202 40.41 10.16 8.12
CA GLU A 202 39.06 10.67 8.33
C GLU A 202 38.15 10.46 7.11
N ILE A 203 37.96 9.20 6.71
CA ILE A 203 37.14 8.88 5.54
C ILE A 203 35.87 8.11 5.89
N THR A 204 34.88 8.24 5.00
CA THR A 204 33.73 7.35 4.94
C THR A 204 33.74 6.66 3.59
N ILE A 205 33.69 5.33 3.58
CA ILE A 205 33.60 4.54 2.35
C ILE A 205 32.20 3.97 2.24
N PHE A 206 31.49 4.38 1.19
CA PHE A 206 30.22 3.76 0.83
C PHE A 206 30.50 2.56 -0.07
N ALA A 207 30.75 1.38 0.49
CA ALA A 207 31.23 0.21 -0.23
C ALA A 207 30.06 -0.56 -0.89
N PRO A 208 30.00 -0.69 -2.23
CA PRO A 208 28.96 -1.49 -2.87
C PRO A 208 29.12 -2.97 -2.56
N ASN A 209 28.03 -3.64 -2.19
CA ASN A 209 28.04 -5.09 -1.99
C ASN A 209 28.18 -5.86 -3.32
N ASN A 210 28.42 -7.16 -3.25
CA ASN A 210 28.57 -8.02 -4.43
C ASN A 210 27.35 -7.91 -5.38
N GLU A 211 26.14 -7.87 -4.84
CA GLU A 211 24.91 -7.69 -5.65
C GLU A 211 24.86 -6.34 -6.39
N ALA A 212 25.48 -5.29 -5.84
CA ALA A 212 25.60 -4.00 -6.50
C ALA A 212 26.53 -4.08 -7.72
N PHE A 213 27.61 -4.87 -7.62
CA PHE A 213 28.51 -5.15 -8.74
C PHE A 213 27.87 -6.02 -9.82
N ASP A 214 27.04 -7.00 -9.44
CA ASP A 214 26.33 -7.88 -10.38
C ASP A 214 25.37 -7.12 -11.32
N LYS A 215 24.91 -5.93 -10.89
CA LYS A 215 24.07 -5.04 -11.71
C LYS A 215 24.87 -4.28 -12.78
N LEU A 216 26.20 -4.29 -12.72
CA LEU A 216 27.04 -3.58 -13.68
C LEU A 216 27.29 -4.43 -14.92
N SER A 217 27.23 -3.77 -16.09
CA SER A 217 27.64 -4.42 -17.33
C SER A 217 29.16 -4.65 -17.32
N ARG A 218 29.62 -5.71 -18.00
CA ARG A 218 31.04 -5.97 -18.22
C ARG A 218 31.78 -4.76 -18.81
N SER A 219 31.14 -4.06 -19.74
CA SER A 219 31.69 -2.84 -20.36
C SER A 219 31.93 -1.70 -19.36
N THR A 220 31.12 -1.62 -18.29
CA THR A 220 31.29 -0.64 -17.22
C THR A 220 32.51 -0.94 -16.36
N LEU A 221 32.68 -2.22 -15.98
CA LEU A 221 33.80 -2.69 -15.15
C LEU A 221 35.16 -2.52 -15.85
N GLU A 222 35.18 -2.75 -17.17
CA GLU A 222 36.36 -2.63 -18.02
C GLU A 222 36.64 -1.18 -18.46
N SER A 223 35.74 -0.23 -18.18
CA SER A 223 35.93 1.17 -18.55
C SER A 223 37.15 1.80 -17.86
N LYS A 224 37.84 2.70 -18.58
CA LYS A 224 38.98 3.47 -18.03
C LYS A 224 38.54 4.39 -16.88
N ASP A 225 37.31 4.88 -16.93
CA ASP A 225 36.73 5.78 -15.94
C ASP A 225 36.27 5.06 -14.67
N PHE A 226 36.30 3.71 -14.64
CA PHE A 226 35.83 2.95 -13.48
C PHE A 226 36.64 3.22 -12.21
N LYS A 227 37.93 3.59 -12.35
CA LYS A 227 38.76 4.02 -11.21
C LYS A 227 38.18 5.28 -10.56
N ASP A 228 37.71 6.24 -11.36
CA ASP A 228 37.07 7.45 -10.85
C ASP A 228 35.71 7.16 -10.21
N THR A 229 34.96 6.22 -10.77
CA THR A 229 33.72 5.71 -10.14
C THR A 229 34.01 5.17 -8.74
N MET A 230 35.09 4.40 -8.55
CA MET A 230 35.47 3.92 -7.22
C MET A 230 35.92 5.05 -6.29
N LYS A 231 36.65 6.06 -6.79
CA LYS A 231 36.98 7.26 -6.00
C LYS A 231 35.75 8.07 -5.57
N TYR A 232 34.64 7.94 -6.27
CA TYR A 232 33.36 8.58 -5.91
C TYR A 232 32.67 7.91 -4.69
N HIS A 233 33.09 6.70 -4.30
CA HIS A 233 32.58 6.01 -3.10
C HIS A 233 33.35 6.37 -1.83
N ILE A 234 34.49 7.06 -1.97
CA ILE A 234 35.35 7.49 -0.87
C ILE A 234 35.03 8.95 -0.58
N VAL A 235 34.62 9.24 0.64
CA VAL A 235 34.15 10.55 1.07
C VAL A 235 35.04 11.07 2.19
N LYS A 236 35.38 12.36 2.12
CA LYS A 236 36.13 13.03 3.19
C LYS A 236 35.21 13.35 4.36
N GLY A 237 35.64 13.00 5.57
CA GLY A 237 34.87 13.08 6.81
C GLY A 237 34.38 11.70 7.28
N VAL A 238 34.19 11.57 8.59
CA VAL A 238 33.66 10.35 9.23
C VAL A 238 32.18 10.56 9.55
N PHE A 239 31.30 9.86 8.85
CA PHE A 239 29.85 9.98 8.97
C PHE A 239 29.27 8.70 9.55
N TYR A 240 29.07 8.61 10.86
CA TYR A 240 28.38 7.47 11.45
C TYR A 240 26.87 7.56 11.19
N SER A 241 26.22 6.40 11.00
CA SER A 241 24.83 6.33 10.56
C SER A 241 23.82 6.98 11.52
N ARG A 242 24.15 7.07 12.82
CA ARG A 242 23.28 7.64 13.85
C ARG A 242 23.68 9.04 14.32
N THR A 243 24.69 9.64 13.71
CA THR A 243 25.12 11.03 13.94
C THR A 243 25.06 11.89 12.68
N VAL A 244 24.95 11.28 11.49
CA VAL A 244 24.76 12.01 10.24
C VAL A 244 23.37 12.66 10.19
N GLU A 245 23.31 13.92 9.75
CA GLU A 245 22.06 14.66 9.61
C GLU A 245 21.43 14.41 8.23
N ASN A 246 20.10 14.44 8.16
CA ASN A 246 19.39 14.32 6.89
C ASN A 246 19.72 15.51 5.96
N GLY A 247 20.14 15.22 4.73
CA GLY A 247 20.54 16.24 3.75
C GLY A 247 22.03 16.59 3.79
N THR A 248 22.86 15.83 4.52
CA THR A 248 24.31 16.06 4.57
C THR A 248 24.93 15.90 3.18
N GLU A 249 25.58 16.95 2.68
CA GLU A 249 26.39 16.87 1.46
C GLU A 249 27.87 16.67 1.81
N ALA A 250 28.48 15.64 1.23
CA ALA A 250 29.86 15.27 1.54
C ALA A 250 30.73 15.15 0.29
N LYS A 251 31.95 15.72 0.33
CA LYS A 251 32.84 15.77 -0.82
C LYS A 251 33.57 14.43 -1.01
N THR A 252 33.49 13.87 -2.21
CA THR A 252 34.18 12.62 -2.56
C THR A 252 35.65 12.88 -2.94
N SER A 253 36.47 11.83 -2.93
CA SER A 253 37.85 11.85 -3.43
C SER A 253 37.92 12.07 -4.94
N LYS A 254 36.83 11.84 -5.68
CA LYS A 254 36.70 12.26 -7.08
C LYS A 254 36.51 13.78 -7.23
N GLY A 255 35.97 14.44 -6.20
CA GLY A 255 35.79 15.89 -6.12
C GLY A 255 34.33 16.34 -6.14
N GLU A 256 33.42 15.59 -6.78
CA GLU A 256 31.98 15.84 -6.68
C GLU A 256 31.42 15.45 -5.31
N LYS A 257 30.24 15.98 -4.94
CA LYS A 257 29.58 15.71 -3.66
C LYS A 257 28.57 14.57 -3.79
N VAL A 258 28.45 13.76 -2.74
CA VAL A 258 27.30 12.87 -2.51
C VAL A 258 26.32 13.53 -1.54
N LEU A 259 25.03 13.22 -1.69
CA LEU A 259 23.99 13.66 -0.77
C LEU A 259 23.54 12.49 0.10
N ILE A 260 23.66 12.62 1.42
CA ILE A 260 23.19 11.63 2.38
C ILE A 260 21.78 12.03 2.82
N THR A 261 20.79 11.16 2.62
CA THR A 261 19.40 11.40 3.05
C THR A 261 18.93 10.30 3.99
N ILE A 262 18.01 10.68 4.89
CA ILE A 262 17.38 9.77 5.84
C ILE A 262 15.89 9.80 5.55
N SER A 263 15.33 8.66 5.14
CA SER A 263 13.92 8.51 4.82
C SER A 263 13.38 7.26 5.50
N ASN A 264 12.30 7.41 6.28
CA ASN A 264 11.67 6.32 7.04
C ASN A 264 12.65 5.54 7.95
N GLY A 265 13.67 6.22 8.50
CA GLY A 265 14.69 5.61 9.35
C GLY A 265 15.79 4.85 8.60
N GLU A 266 15.77 4.85 7.26
CA GLU A 266 16.81 4.27 6.41
C GLU A 266 17.73 5.37 5.86
N VAL A 267 19.04 5.07 5.77
CA VAL A 267 20.05 6.00 5.24
C VAL A 267 20.32 5.69 3.78
N PHE A 268 20.33 6.73 2.95
CA PHE A 268 20.64 6.69 1.52
C PHE A 268 21.78 7.62 1.19
N VAL A 269 22.58 7.26 0.20
CA VAL A 269 23.67 8.05 -0.36
C VAL A 269 23.39 8.21 -1.84
N ASN A 270 23.02 9.42 -2.24
CA ASN A 270 22.25 9.67 -3.46
C ASN A 270 21.04 8.72 -3.48
N ASP A 271 20.97 7.82 -4.46
CA ASP A 271 19.90 6.81 -4.58
C ASP A 271 20.28 5.45 -3.98
N ALA A 272 21.51 5.26 -3.50
CA ALA A 272 22.00 3.98 -2.99
C ALA A 272 21.63 3.81 -1.52
N LYS A 273 20.98 2.69 -1.18
CA LYS A 273 20.60 2.41 0.21
C LYS A 273 21.79 1.85 0.97
N VAL A 274 22.02 2.36 2.19
CA VAL A 274 22.94 1.74 3.14
C VAL A 274 22.27 0.48 3.71
N VAL A 275 22.86 -0.69 3.43
CA VAL A 275 22.36 -2.01 3.88
C VAL A 275 23.01 -2.48 5.18
N THR A 276 24.30 -2.21 5.34
CA THR A 276 25.06 -2.49 6.57
C THR A 276 25.82 -1.23 6.95
N ALA A 277 25.58 -0.73 8.16
CA ALA A 277 26.13 0.54 8.61
C ALA A 277 27.11 0.36 9.77
N ASP A 278 28.02 1.34 9.89
CA ASP A 278 28.98 1.47 10.99
C ASP A 278 30.01 0.32 11.09
N ILE A 279 30.58 -0.12 9.96
CA ILE A 279 31.75 -1.00 9.98
C ILE A 279 32.98 -0.13 10.20
N LEU A 280 33.57 -0.19 11.40
CA LEU A 280 34.66 0.72 11.79
C LEU A 280 35.98 0.35 11.11
N THR A 281 36.81 1.36 10.83
CA THR A 281 38.19 1.21 10.38
C THR A 281 39.11 2.10 11.22
N ASN A 282 40.42 1.87 11.16
CA ASN A 282 41.37 2.69 11.91
C ASN A 282 41.37 4.17 11.49
N ASN A 283 40.91 4.49 10.28
CA ASN A 283 40.89 5.83 9.69
C ASN A 283 39.49 6.35 9.33
N GLY A 284 38.42 5.68 9.78
CA GLY A 284 37.08 6.03 9.35
C GLY A 284 36.00 4.98 9.56
N VAL A 285 35.02 4.98 8.66
CA VAL A 285 33.87 4.07 8.69
C VAL A 285 33.48 3.61 7.29
N ILE A 286 33.08 2.35 7.18
CA ILE A 286 32.53 1.75 5.97
C ILE A 286 31.03 1.54 6.17
N HIS A 287 30.26 1.96 5.17
CA HIS A 287 28.83 1.65 5.05
C HIS A 287 28.63 0.86 3.77
N VAL A 288 28.08 -0.34 3.87
CA VAL A 288 27.76 -1.17 2.72
C VAL A 288 26.53 -0.62 2.04
N ILE A 289 26.57 -0.45 0.72
CA ILE A 289 25.46 0.06 -0.09
C ILE A 289 25.00 -0.96 -1.14
N ASP A 290 23.73 -0.91 -1.52
CA ASP A 290 23.13 -1.86 -2.48
C ASP A 290 23.32 -1.51 -3.96
N THR A 291 23.97 -0.38 -4.25
CA THR A 291 24.09 0.18 -5.61
C THR A 291 25.43 0.91 -5.78
N VAL A 292 26.12 0.71 -6.91
CA VAL A 292 27.34 1.46 -7.25
C VAL A 292 26.99 2.92 -7.57
N LEU A 293 27.60 3.85 -6.85
CA LEU A 293 27.47 5.29 -7.06
C LEU A 293 28.09 5.71 -8.40
N ASP A 294 27.32 6.44 -9.21
CA ASP A 294 27.77 6.96 -10.51
C ASP A 294 27.96 8.48 -10.44
N PRO A 295 29.19 9.00 -10.62
CA PRO A 295 29.43 10.43 -10.51
C PRO A 295 28.83 11.25 -11.66
N ARG A 296 28.45 10.64 -12.79
CA ARG A 296 27.81 11.36 -13.90
C ARG A 296 26.41 11.86 -13.52
N LYS A 297 25.74 11.17 -12.60
CA LYS A 297 24.44 11.58 -12.05
C LYS A 297 24.53 12.78 -11.10
N ALA A 298 25.73 13.08 -10.57
CA ALA A 298 25.92 14.23 -9.68
C ALA A 298 25.96 15.57 -10.45
N LYS A 299 26.48 15.56 -11.69
CA LYS A 299 26.63 16.78 -12.52
C LYS A 299 25.31 17.34 -13.04
N SER A 300 24.24 16.55 -13.10
CA SER A 300 22.90 17.05 -13.46
C SER A 300 22.25 17.89 -12.35
N ASN A 301 22.72 17.78 -11.11
CA ASN A 301 22.05 18.37 -9.94
C ASN A 301 22.68 19.70 -9.48
N ALA A 302 23.84 20.09 -10.03
CA ALA A 302 24.57 21.31 -9.61
C ALA A 302 24.09 22.61 -10.29
N GLY A 303 23.05 22.56 -11.14
CA GLY A 303 22.56 23.71 -11.93
C GLY A 303 21.37 24.48 -11.35
N SER A 304 20.67 23.98 -10.33
CA SER A 304 19.39 24.57 -9.90
C SER A 304 19.21 24.55 -8.38
N ILE A 305 19.86 25.47 -7.66
CA ILE A 305 19.41 25.89 -6.33
C ILE A 305 19.56 27.41 -6.18
N LYS A 306 18.56 28.15 -6.64
CA LYS A 306 18.10 29.41 -6.01
C LYS A 306 16.58 29.36 -5.97
N GLY A 307 16.03 29.46 -4.76
CA GLY A 307 14.73 28.93 -4.42
C GLY A 307 13.51 29.73 -4.89
N SER A 308 12.40 29.00 -5.06
CA SER A 308 11.02 29.33 -4.67
C SER A 308 10.11 28.12 -5.01
N PRO A 309 8.92 28.00 -4.39
CA PRO A 309 8.26 26.71 -4.15
C PRO A 309 7.47 26.17 -5.35
N LEU A 310 7.43 24.83 -5.43
CA LEU A 310 6.44 23.97 -6.10
C LEU A 310 5.80 24.53 -7.40
N SER A 311 6.30 24.05 -8.54
CA SER A 311 5.43 23.70 -9.68
C SER A 311 5.98 22.47 -10.41
N CYS A 312 5.09 21.52 -10.65
CA CYS A 312 5.31 20.29 -11.41
C CYS A 312 5.67 20.64 -12.86
N ASP A 313 6.80 20.14 -13.37
CA ASP A 313 7.01 20.06 -14.83
C ASP A 313 7.76 18.75 -15.18
N THR A 314 6.98 17.82 -15.75
CA THR A 314 7.35 16.48 -16.21
C THR A 314 7.76 16.52 -17.69
N SER A 315 9.02 16.85 -18.01
CA SER A 315 9.46 16.84 -19.41
C SER A 315 10.88 16.33 -19.71
N VAL A 316 11.69 15.92 -18.72
CA VAL A 316 13.10 15.51 -18.98
C VAL A 316 13.38 13.99 -18.90
N GLU A 317 12.46 13.15 -18.42
CA GLU A 317 12.73 11.70 -18.22
C GLU A 317 12.41 10.75 -19.39
N LEU A 318 11.77 11.22 -20.47
CA LEU A 318 11.24 10.35 -21.54
C LEU A 318 12.31 9.72 -22.47
N SER A 319 13.50 10.32 -22.60
CA SER A 319 14.52 9.84 -23.55
C SER A 319 15.34 8.65 -23.05
N VAL A 320 15.39 8.41 -21.74
CA VAL A 320 16.20 7.36 -21.12
C VAL A 320 15.45 6.02 -21.08
N LEU A 321 14.13 6.05 -20.89
CA LEU A 321 13.27 4.86 -20.81
C LEU A 321 13.18 4.07 -22.12
N ARG A 322 13.32 4.71 -23.29
CA ARG A 322 13.23 4.04 -24.61
C ARG A 322 14.41 3.11 -24.94
N LYS A 323 15.57 3.26 -24.30
CA LYS A 323 16.79 2.55 -24.71
C LYS A 323 16.94 1.14 -24.12
N GLY A 324 16.04 0.69 -23.24
CA GLY A 324 16.14 -0.59 -22.55
C GLY A 324 15.02 -1.61 -22.80
N LEU A 325 14.06 -1.33 -23.70
CA LEU A 325 12.88 -2.18 -23.93
C LEU A 325 12.97 -2.98 -25.24
N PRO A 326 12.54 -4.26 -25.27
CA PRO A 326 12.38 -5.03 -26.51
C PRO A 326 11.41 -4.35 -27.48
N SER A 327 11.72 -4.39 -28.78
CA SER A 327 10.96 -3.76 -29.88
C SER A 327 9.42 -3.93 -29.83
N PRO A 328 8.83 -5.09 -29.45
CA PRO A 328 7.37 -5.22 -29.38
C PRO A 328 6.69 -4.43 -28.24
N LEU A 329 7.41 -4.02 -27.19
CA LEU A 329 6.85 -3.29 -26.04
C LEU A 329 6.81 -1.77 -26.24
N VAL A 330 7.59 -1.24 -27.20
CA VAL A 330 7.64 0.19 -27.50
C VAL A 330 6.38 0.65 -28.27
N VAL A 331 5.66 -0.27 -28.91
CA VAL A 331 4.55 0.03 -29.82
C VAL A 331 3.22 0.32 -29.09
N SER A 332 3.06 -0.03 -27.80
CA SER A 332 1.80 0.19 -27.06
C SER A 332 1.74 1.50 -26.25
N MET A 333 2.84 2.24 -26.14
CA MET A 333 2.88 3.51 -25.39
C MET A 333 2.58 4.68 -26.33
N GLY A 334 1.30 5.01 -26.48
CA GLY A 334 0.83 6.25 -27.10
C GLY A 334 1.23 7.51 -26.31
N VAL A 335 1.33 8.65 -27.00
CA VAL A 335 2.15 9.82 -26.65
C VAL A 335 1.55 10.76 -25.57
N ASP A 336 0.43 10.45 -24.94
CA ASP A 336 -0.30 11.43 -24.09
C ASP A 336 -0.38 11.10 -22.58
N CYS A 337 0.64 10.49 -21.98
CA CYS A 337 0.66 10.25 -20.52
C CYS A 337 2.04 10.53 -19.90
N GLY A 338 2.21 11.69 -19.26
CA GLY A 338 3.47 12.21 -18.67
C GLY A 338 4.06 11.46 -17.46
N LEU A 339 3.68 10.20 -17.24
CA LEU A 339 4.35 9.17 -16.40
C LEU A 339 3.70 7.80 -16.68
N GLY A 340 3.15 7.62 -17.89
CA GLY A 340 2.10 6.65 -18.22
C GLY A 340 2.52 5.19 -18.12
N ILE A 341 2.34 4.58 -16.94
CA ILE A 341 1.86 3.21 -16.91
C ILE A 341 0.42 3.29 -17.43
N CYS A 342 0.20 3.13 -18.75
CA CYS A 342 -1.14 3.09 -19.37
C CYS A 342 -1.99 1.87 -18.93
N CYS A 343 -1.56 1.19 -17.87
CA CYS A 343 -1.96 -0.14 -17.42
C CYS A 343 -2.03 -0.21 -15.88
N VAL A 344 -2.33 0.89 -15.17
CA VAL A 344 -2.52 0.82 -13.70
C VAL A 344 -3.68 -0.12 -13.34
N ASP A 345 -4.63 -0.30 -14.26
CA ASP A 345 -5.75 -1.22 -14.10
C ASP A 345 -5.49 -2.62 -14.69
N ASP A 346 -4.41 -2.82 -15.46
CA ASP A 346 -4.02 -4.14 -15.97
C ASP A 346 -3.05 -4.83 -15.00
N GLN A 347 -3.63 -5.58 -14.06
CA GLN A 347 -2.87 -6.35 -13.08
C GLN A 347 -1.87 -7.31 -13.73
N ARG A 348 -2.14 -7.91 -14.91
CA ARG A 348 -1.18 -8.83 -15.56
C ARG A 348 0.05 -8.09 -16.05
N ALA A 349 -0.12 -6.91 -16.64
CA ALA A 349 1.00 -6.05 -17.01
C ALA A 349 1.83 -5.68 -15.78
N LEU A 350 1.18 -5.28 -14.68
CA LEU A 350 1.85 -4.97 -13.41
C LEU A 350 2.65 -6.15 -12.85
N TYR A 351 2.09 -7.36 -12.82
CA TYR A 351 2.83 -8.56 -12.40
C TYR A 351 4.05 -8.85 -13.29
N THR A 352 3.96 -8.56 -14.59
CA THR A 352 5.09 -8.74 -15.52
C THR A 352 6.24 -7.78 -15.18
N PHE A 353 5.93 -6.56 -14.75
CA PHE A 353 6.94 -5.58 -14.33
C PHE A 353 7.68 -5.98 -13.04
N LEU A 354 7.10 -6.82 -12.18
CA LEU A 354 7.79 -7.35 -10.98
C LEU A 354 9.03 -8.18 -11.35
N PHE A 355 9.05 -8.80 -12.53
CA PHE A 355 10.18 -9.63 -12.97
C PHE A 355 11.32 -8.82 -13.61
N VAL A 356 11.18 -7.51 -13.73
CA VAL A 356 12.18 -6.66 -14.39
C VAL A 356 13.37 -6.38 -13.47
N ASN A 357 13.13 -5.80 -12.29
CA ASN A 357 14.13 -5.56 -11.25
C ASN A 357 13.48 -5.02 -9.95
N ARG A 358 14.28 -4.84 -8.89
CA ARG A 358 13.83 -4.32 -7.59
C ARG A 358 13.24 -2.90 -7.64
N PHE A 359 13.65 -2.07 -8.61
CA PHE A 359 13.07 -0.73 -8.80
C PHE A 359 11.61 -0.83 -9.22
N TRP A 360 11.30 -1.67 -10.21
CA TRP A 360 9.91 -1.95 -10.59
C TRP A 360 9.15 -2.62 -9.45
N CYS A 361 9.74 -3.53 -8.67
CA CYS A 361 9.07 -4.05 -7.48
C CYS A 361 8.67 -2.94 -6.48
N ARG A 362 9.57 -1.99 -6.18
CA ARG A 362 9.28 -0.87 -5.26
C ARG A 362 8.18 0.05 -5.77
N ILE A 363 8.09 0.24 -7.09
CA ILE A 363 7.02 1.05 -7.69
C ILE A 363 5.71 0.27 -7.70
N ILE A 364 5.72 -0.96 -8.23
CA ILE A 364 4.52 -1.73 -8.57
C ILE A 364 3.85 -2.37 -7.33
N ILE A 365 4.60 -2.84 -6.34
CA ILE A 365 4.03 -3.50 -5.15
C ILE A 365 3.02 -2.59 -4.43
N PRO A 366 3.29 -1.30 -4.18
CA PRO A 366 2.29 -0.37 -3.65
C PRO A 366 1.04 -0.18 -4.50
N PHE A 367 1.08 -0.43 -5.82
CA PHE A 367 -0.12 -0.41 -6.68
C PHE A 367 -0.89 -1.71 -6.59
N LEU A 368 -0.20 -2.86 -6.69
CA LEU A 368 -0.82 -4.19 -6.58
C LEU A 368 -1.49 -4.42 -5.22
N TRP A 369 -0.93 -3.84 -4.16
CA TRP A 369 -1.42 -3.97 -2.79
C TRP A 369 -2.41 -2.88 -2.36
N ARG A 370 -2.94 -2.06 -3.28
CA ARG A 370 -4.01 -1.09 -2.95
C ARG A 370 -5.32 -1.77 -2.56
N HIS A 371 -5.67 -2.81 -3.32
CA HIS A 371 -6.88 -3.65 -3.19
C HIS A 371 -6.52 -5.13 -3.36
N PRO A 372 -5.76 -5.73 -2.42
CA PRO A 372 -5.18 -7.07 -2.62
C PRO A 372 -6.21 -8.21 -2.53
N PHE A 373 -7.40 -7.97 -2.00
CA PHE A 373 -8.41 -8.99 -1.71
C PHE A 373 -9.46 -9.06 -2.83
N SER A 374 -9.85 -10.27 -3.20
CA SER A 374 -10.89 -10.52 -4.20
C SER A 374 -11.46 -11.91 -4.01
N CYS A 375 -12.74 -12.11 -4.34
CA CYS A 375 -13.37 -13.43 -4.33
C CYS A 375 -12.76 -14.43 -5.33
N THR A 376 -11.88 -13.97 -6.23
CA THR A 376 -11.16 -14.80 -7.20
C THR A 376 -9.69 -15.03 -6.85
N SER A 377 -9.22 -14.51 -5.70
CA SER A 377 -7.80 -14.60 -5.34
C SER A 377 -7.44 -16.04 -4.95
N LYS A 378 -6.23 -16.48 -5.34
CA LYS A 378 -5.75 -17.85 -5.05
C LYS A 378 -4.99 -17.95 -3.72
N GLY A 379 -5.18 -16.96 -2.84
CA GLY A 379 -4.62 -16.95 -1.49
C GLY A 379 -3.12 -16.67 -1.36
N LYS A 380 -2.47 -16.09 -2.39
CA LYS A 380 -1.04 -15.72 -2.31
C LYS A 380 -0.82 -14.52 -1.38
N GLU A 381 -1.74 -13.57 -1.44
CA GLU A 381 -1.85 -12.42 -0.56
C GLU A 381 -2.04 -12.85 0.90
N ILE A 382 -2.81 -13.92 1.16
CA ILE A 382 -3.01 -14.50 2.48
C ILE A 382 -1.69 -15.03 3.04
N ASN A 383 -0.98 -15.87 2.28
CA ASN A 383 0.35 -16.36 2.67
C ASN A 383 1.35 -15.23 2.92
N THR A 384 1.29 -14.17 2.12
CA THR A 384 2.15 -12.99 2.29
C THR A 384 1.82 -12.30 3.62
N LEU A 385 0.55 -12.09 3.96
CA LEU A 385 0.15 -11.49 5.24
C LEU A 385 0.47 -12.39 6.45
N LEU A 386 0.34 -13.72 6.32
CA LEU A 386 0.75 -14.66 7.38
C LEU A 386 2.25 -14.53 7.72
N SER A 387 3.09 -14.24 6.72
CA SER A 387 4.52 -14.02 6.93
C SER A 387 4.85 -12.70 7.65
N LEU A 388 3.91 -11.76 7.73
CA LEU A 388 4.05 -10.46 8.40
C LEU A 388 3.56 -10.46 9.86
N LEU A 389 2.91 -11.54 10.32
CA LEU A 389 2.37 -11.63 11.68
C LEU A 389 3.49 -11.67 12.73
N ASN A 390 3.26 -11.00 13.86
CA ASN A 390 4.20 -11.01 14.98
C ASN A 390 4.17 -12.36 15.75
N PRO A 391 5.15 -12.66 16.62
CA PRO A 391 5.20 -13.94 17.32
C PRO A 391 3.93 -14.28 18.13
N GLU A 392 3.29 -13.30 18.77
CA GLU A 392 2.05 -13.51 19.54
C GLU A 392 0.86 -13.85 18.64
N GLU A 393 0.68 -13.12 17.54
CA GLU A 393 -0.35 -13.36 16.52
C GLU A 393 -0.16 -14.75 15.88
N ARG A 394 1.10 -15.15 15.62
CA ARG A 394 1.44 -16.47 15.09
C ARG A 394 1.16 -17.58 16.11
N LEU A 395 1.52 -17.38 17.37
CA LEU A 395 1.23 -18.32 18.46
C LEU A 395 -0.27 -18.46 18.69
N GLY A 396 -1.04 -17.38 18.60
CA GLY A 396 -2.50 -17.42 18.71
C GLY A 396 -3.18 -18.24 17.59
N ILE A 397 -2.56 -18.33 16.41
CA ILE A 397 -3.05 -19.19 15.32
C ILE A 397 -2.62 -20.65 15.53
N ILE A 398 -1.39 -20.89 16.02
CA ILE A 398 -0.83 -22.24 16.20
C ILE A 398 -1.39 -22.94 17.44
N ASN A 399 -1.48 -22.25 18.58
CA ASN A 399 -1.79 -22.85 19.88
C ASN A 399 -3.21 -23.44 19.96
N ASP A 400 -4.15 -22.92 19.18
CA ASP A 400 -5.53 -23.42 19.17
C ASP A 400 -5.74 -24.52 18.11
N HIS A 401 -4.83 -24.69 17.13
CA HIS A 401 -5.06 -25.55 15.96
C HIS A 401 -3.77 -26.13 15.34
N ASP A 402 -3.50 -27.42 15.60
CA ASP A 402 -2.27 -28.15 15.18
C ASP A 402 -2.06 -28.33 13.65
N ASN A 403 -3.05 -27.97 12.81
CA ASN A 403 -3.00 -28.26 11.36
C ASN A 403 -2.57 -27.06 10.49
N ILE A 404 -2.46 -25.84 11.03
CA ILE A 404 -2.13 -24.66 10.24
C ILE A 404 -0.62 -24.46 10.15
N THR A 405 -0.04 -24.67 8.96
CA THR A 405 1.39 -24.45 8.73
C THR A 405 1.63 -22.99 8.33
N LEU A 406 2.28 -22.22 9.20
CA LEU A 406 2.59 -20.81 8.93
C LEU A 406 3.90 -20.66 8.13
N PRO A 407 3.92 -19.82 7.07
CA PRO A 407 5.15 -19.52 6.34
C PRO A 407 6.19 -18.84 7.25
N PRO A 408 7.50 -19.00 7.00
CA PRO A 408 8.53 -18.35 7.79
C PRO A 408 8.39 -16.82 7.70
N PRO A 409 8.76 -16.07 8.75
CA PRO A 409 8.73 -14.62 8.70
C PRO A 409 9.71 -14.11 7.63
N SER A 410 9.20 -13.40 6.64
CA SER A 410 10.00 -12.81 5.57
C SER A 410 9.42 -11.45 5.20
N THR A 411 10.24 -10.40 5.17
CA THR A 411 9.74 -9.03 4.98
C THR A 411 10.57 -8.28 3.96
N LEU A 412 10.30 -8.55 2.67
CA LEU A 412 10.81 -7.71 1.58
C LEU A 412 10.12 -6.33 1.57
N PHE A 413 8.84 -6.27 1.97
CA PHE A 413 8.03 -5.07 2.03
C PHE A 413 7.01 -5.15 3.17
N ASN A 414 6.61 -3.99 3.72
CA ASN A 414 5.45 -3.91 4.63
C ASN A 414 4.15 -3.82 3.80
N TYR A 415 3.73 -4.96 3.25
CA TYR A 415 2.59 -5.03 2.34
C TYR A 415 1.29 -4.49 2.95
N ALA A 416 1.06 -4.73 4.25
CA ALA A 416 -0.11 -4.22 4.96
C ALA A 416 -0.21 -2.68 4.95
N SER A 417 0.92 -1.98 4.91
CA SER A 417 0.95 -0.50 4.89
C SER A 417 0.50 0.12 3.56
N TYR A 418 0.44 -0.65 2.47
CA TYR A 418 0.06 -0.16 1.15
C TYR A 418 -1.45 -0.26 0.85
N ILE A 419 -2.20 -0.92 1.73
CA ILE A 419 -3.64 -1.13 1.57
C ILE A 419 -4.38 0.20 1.71
N GLN A 420 -5.06 0.60 0.63
CA GLN A 420 -5.90 1.81 0.59
C GLN A 420 -7.39 1.45 0.67
N ASP A 421 -7.75 0.23 0.25
CA ASP A 421 -9.12 -0.27 0.19
C ASP A 421 -9.29 -1.40 1.20
N TYR A 422 -9.91 -1.09 2.34
CA TYR A 422 -10.26 -2.09 3.33
C TYR A 422 -11.73 -2.48 3.17
N ASN A 423 -11.97 -3.73 2.79
CA ASN A 423 -13.30 -4.33 2.74
C ASN A 423 -13.31 -5.63 3.55
N ASN A 424 -14.07 -5.64 4.64
CA ASN A 424 -14.10 -6.77 5.56
C ASN A 424 -14.69 -8.05 4.93
N VAL A 425 -15.63 -7.92 3.99
CA VAL A 425 -16.23 -9.08 3.30
C VAL A 425 -15.26 -9.68 2.30
N GLU A 426 -14.58 -8.86 1.50
CA GLU A 426 -13.57 -9.36 0.53
C GLU A 426 -12.39 -10.00 1.24
N LEU A 427 -11.92 -9.40 2.35
CA LEU A 427 -10.89 -10.00 3.19
C LEU A 427 -11.33 -11.37 3.72
N PHE A 428 -12.53 -11.45 4.29
CA PHE A 428 -13.06 -12.71 4.83
C PHE A 428 -13.20 -13.78 3.74
N GLN A 429 -13.79 -13.43 2.59
CA GLN A 429 -13.94 -14.35 1.45
C GLN A 429 -12.60 -14.83 0.90
N SER A 430 -11.58 -13.96 0.88
CA SER A 430 -10.24 -14.33 0.44
C SER A 430 -9.58 -15.33 1.41
N ILE A 431 -9.79 -15.15 2.72
CA ILE A 431 -9.30 -16.09 3.76
C ILE A 431 -10.05 -17.42 3.64
N GLU A 432 -11.39 -17.39 3.52
CA GLU A 432 -12.26 -18.55 3.36
C GLU A 432 -11.82 -19.38 2.15
N SER A 433 -11.68 -18.76 0.99
CA SER A 433 -11.24 -19.43 -0.24
C SER A 433 -9.82 -20.01 -0.15
N TRP A 434 -8.89 -19.29 0.48
CA TRP A 434 -7.54 -19.82 0.74
C TRP A 434 -7.60 -21.03 1.69
N TYR A 435 -8.39 -20.97 2.76
CA TYR A 435 -8.51 -22.06 3.73
C TYR A 435 -9.07 -23.33 3.08
N GLU A 436 -10.17 -23.20 2.32
CA GLU A 436 -10.78 -24.31 1.57
C GLU A 436 -9.83 -24.95 0.55
N THR A 437 -8.84 -24.20 0.05
CA THR A 437 -7.86 -24.73 -0.92
C THR A 437 -6.86 -25.70 -0.28
N PHE A 438 -6.57 -25.55 1.02
CA PHE A 438 -5.54 -26.32 1.72
C PHE A 438 -6.10 -27.27 2.80
N TYR A 439 -7.35 -27.08 3.21
CA TYR A 439 -7.97 -27.80 4.33
C TYR A 439 -9.36 -28.34 3.95
N ASP A 440 -9.59 -29.64 4.18
CA ASP A 440 -10.78 -30.39 3.72
C ASP A 440 -12.10 -30.10 4.51
N ILE A 441 -12.08 -29.28 5.56
CA ILE A 441 -13.23 -29.08 6.46
C ILE A 441 -13.47 -27.59 6.75
N TYR A 442 -14.72 -27.14 6.61
CA TYR A 442 -15.16 -25.78 6.93
C TYR A 442 -15.09 -25.53 8.44
N TYR A 443 -14.07 -24.79 8.86
CA TYR A 443 -13.76 -24.50 10.25
C TYR A 443 -13.84 -23.00 10.49
N SER A 444 -14.99 -22.58 11.00
CA SER A 444 -15.40 -21.18 11.07
C SER A 444 -14.74 -20.38 12.20
N ALA A 445 -14.16 -21.06 13.19
CA ALA A 445 -13.39 -20.42 14.26
C ALA A 445 -11.97 -20.04 13.80
N GLU A 446 -11.32 -20.91 13.04
CA GLU A 446 -9.97 -20.76 12.50
C GLU A 446 -9.90 -19.59 11.52
N ILE A 447 -10.86 -19.53 10.59
CA ILE A 447 -11.02 -18.40 9.66
C ILE A 447 -11.19 -17.09 10.43
N GLN A 448 -11.92 -17.10 11.56
CA GLN A 448 -12.13 -15.91 12.38
C GLN A 448 -10.85 -15.45 13.08
N ILE A 449 -10.03 -16.36 13.59
CA ILE A 449 -8.75 -16.02 14.24
C ILE A 449 -7.83 -15.34 13.22
N ILE A 450 -7.72 -15.90 12.01
CA ILE A 450 -6.92 -15.33 10.92
C ILE A 450 -7.47 -13.96 10.51
N PHE A 451 -8.79 -13.84 10.35
CA PHE A 451 -9.45 -12.58 10.03
C PHE A 451 -9.17 -11.49 11.07
N ASN A 452 -9.23 -11.84 12.36
CA ASN A 452 -8.90 -10.94 13.45
C ASN A 452 -7.42 -10.52 13.42
N ALA A 453 -6.50 -11.46 13.24
CA ALA A 453 -5.07 -11.18 13.14
C ALA A 453 -4.75 -10.24 11.96
N PHE A 454 -5.37 -10.48 10.81
CA PHE A 454 -5.19 -9.64 9.62
C PHE A 454 -5.80 -8.27 9.79
N THR A 455 -7.00 -8.17 10.36
CA THR A 455 -7.60 -6.86 10.62
C THR A 455 -6.74 -6.05 11.58
N LYS A 456 -6.19 -6.66 12.64
CA LYS A 456 -5.23 -5.99 13.54
C LYS A 456 -3.96 -5.56 12.80
N LEU A 457 -3.37 -6.44 12.00
CA LEU A 457 -2.17 -6.16 11.21
C LEU A 457 -2.37 -4.99 10.25
N ILE A 458 -3.45 -5.02 9.48
CA ILE A 458 -3.78 -3.99 8.47
C ILE A 458 -4.04 -2.66 9.16
N MET A 459 -4.91 -2.66 10.17
CA MET A 459 -5.27 -1.41 10.83
C MET A 459 -4.05 -0.81 11.54
N ARG A 460 -3.27 -1.57 12.31
CA ARG A 460 -2.04 -1.09 12.99
C ARG A 460 -1.04 -0.43 12.04
N ASN A 461 -0.90 -0.94 10.82
CA ASN A 461 0.10 -0.48 9.85
C ASN A 461 -0.42 0.57 8.87
N SER A 462 -1.74 0.74 8.75
CA SER A 462 -2.28 1.59 7.70
C SER A 462 -2.29 3.07 8.10
N LYS A 463 -1.75 3.90 7.20
CA LYS A 463 -1.74 5.37 7.29
C LYS A 463 -2.43 6.02 6.08
N ILE A 464 -2.95 5.23 5.15
CA ILE A 464 -3.39 5.71 3.83
C ILE A 464 -4.74 5.11 3.38
N ILE A 465 -5.56 4.60 4.31
CA ILE A 465 -6.89 4.08 3.96
C ILE A 465 -7.72 5.22 3.36
N LYS A 466 -8.24 4.98 2.16
CA LYS A 466 -9.13 5.90 1.44
C LYS A 466 -10.54 5.35 1.34
N ASN A 467 -10.68 4.03 1.20
CA ASN A 467 -11.95 3.36 1.05
C ASN A 467 -12.13 2.38 2.22
N LEU A 468 -13.20 2.57 2.99
CA LEU A 468 -13.51 1.74 4.16
C LEU A 468 -14.91 1.14 3.99
N SER A 469 -14.99 -0.19 3.90
CA SER A 469 -16.23 -0.95 3.76
C SER A 469 -16.42 -1.91 4.94
N LEU A 470 -17.50 -1.69 5.69
CA LEU A 470 -17.92 -2.47 6.86
C LEU A 470 -19.29 -3.09 6.59
N LEU A 471 -19.27 -4.31 6.03
CA LEU A 471 -20.42 -5.02 5.50
C LEU A 471 -20.68 -6.33 6.26
N HIS A 472 -21.88 -6.88 6.09
CA HIS A 472 -22.28 -8.12 6.76
C HIS A 472 -21.62 -9.35 6.09
N ILE A 473 -20.82 -10.09 6.85
CA ILE A 473 -20.22 -11.40 6.47
C ILE A 473 -21.27 -12.52 6.68
N HIS A 474 -21.29 -13.58 5.87
CA HIS A 474 -22.41 -14.55 5.78
C HIS A 474 -22.88 -15.16 7.13
N LYS A 475 -24.12 -15.68 7.14
CA LYS A 475 -25.02 -15.96 8.30
C LYS A 475 -24.55 -16.91 9.42
N SER A 476 -23.36 -17.49 9.38
CA SER A 476 -23.03 -18.64 10.24
C SER A 476 -22.43 -18.26 11.60
N ILE A 477 -21.76 -17.11 11.73
CA ILE A 477 -21.08 -16.68 12.96
C ILE A 477 -21.17 -15.16 13.16
N TYR A 478 -21.26 -14.73 14.42
CA TYR A 478 -21.22 -13.32 14.80
C TYR A 478 -19.77 -12.82 14.70
N HIS A 479 -19.48 -12.00 13.70
CA HIS A 479 -18.15 -11.46 13.45
C HIS A 479 -18.12 -10.00 13.90
N ASP A 480 -17.32 -9.67 14.92
CA ASP A 480 -16.98 -8.27 15.24
C ASP A 480 -15.58 -7.96 14.69
N ILE A 481 -15.31 -6.68 14.42
CA ILE A 481 -13.94 -6.23 14.20
C ILE A 481 -13.17 -6.27 15.53
N PRO A 482 -11.82 -6.29 15.51
CA PRO A 482 -11.02 -6.14 16.73
C PRO A 482 -11.31 -4.81 17.46
N GLU A 483 -11.04 -4.78 18.77
CA GLU A 483 -11.24 -3.60 19.61
C GLU A 483 -10.56 -2.34 19.05
N ILE A 484 -11.25 -1.21 19.20
CA ILE A 484 -10.82 0.06 18.63
C ILE A 484 -9.51 0.60 19.24
N SER A 485 -9.18 0.18 20.46
CA SER A 485 -7.93 0.53 21.17
C SER A 485 -6.69 0.14 20.35
N ILE A 486 -6.80 -0.86 19.49
CA ILE A 486 -5.74 -1.34 18.59
C ILE A 486 -5.45 -0.32 17.47
N PHE A 487 -6.40 0.58 17.19
CA PHE A 487 -6.32 1.54 16.11
C PHE A 487 -5.69 2.88 16.50
N VAL A 488 -5.18 3.03 17.73
CA VAL A 488 -4.55 4.29 18.18
C VAL A 488 -3.39 4.72 17.27
N ASN A 489 -2.60 3.78 16.75
CA ASN A 489 -1.50 4.08 15.83
C ASN A 489 -1.94 4.31 14.38
N SER A 490 -3.20 3.97 14.05
CA SER A 490 -3.78 4.08 12.72
C SER A 490 -4.64 5.33 12.53
N GLN A 491 -4.69 6.21 13.55
CA GLN A 491 -5.47 7.45 13.48
C GLN A 491 -5.17 8.29 12.22
N PRO A 492 -3.90 8.48 11.77
CA PRO A 492 -3.64 9.15 10.50
C PRO A 492 -4.31 8.48 9.29
N GLY A 493 -4.49 7.16 9.34
CA GLY A 493 -5.10 6.37 8.27
C GLY A 493 -6.60 6.57 8.12
N PHE A 494 -7.32 6.92 9.18
CA PHE A 494 -8.78 7.15 9.11
C PHE A 494 -9.16 8.61 8.82
N ILE A 495 -8.23 9.55 8.96
CA ILE A 495 -8.45 10.97 8.64
C ILE A 495 -8.75 11.18 7.16
N ASN A 496 -8.16 10.35 6.29
CA ASN A 496 -8.19 10.51 4.84
C ASN A 496 -9.20 9.59 4.12
N ILE A 497 -10.23 9.11 4.83
CA ILE A 497 -11.29 8.30 4.23
C ILE A 497 -12.10 9.19 3.29
N ASN A 498 -12.13 8.81 2.02
CA ASN A 498 -12.89 9.49 0.96
C ASN A 498 -14.18 8.72 0.63
N LYS A 499 -14.16 7.39 0.74
CA LYS A 499 -15.32 6.53 0.49
C LYS A 499 -15.61 5.66 1.71
N PHE A 500 -16.85 5.70 2.17
CA PHE A 500 -17.30 4.93 3.31
C PHE A 500 -18.56 4.14 2.98
N GLU A 501 -18.52 2.83 3.23
CA GLU A 501 -19.62 1.92 2.99
C GLU A 501 -19.94 1.11 4.26
N LEU A 502 -21.20 1.16 4.70
CA LEU A 502 -21.63 0.56 5.95
C LEU A 502 -22.91 -0.25 5.77
N ASN A 503 -22.98 -1.42 6.37
CA ASN A 503 -24.23 -2.15 6.56
C ASN A 503 -24.69 -2.04 8.03
N THR A 504 -25.89 -1.51 8.26
CA THR A 504 -26.41 -1.23 9.60
C THR A 504 -26.68 -2.49 10.42
N SER A 505 -26.91 -3.64 9.77
CA SER A 505 -27.01 -4.92 10.48
C SER A 505 -25.68 -5.38 11.06
N PHE A 506 -24.55 -4.84 10.56
CA PHE A 506 -23.19 -5.16 11.01
C PHE A 506 -22.64 -4.13 12.02
N ILE A 507 -23.49 -3.25 12.58
CA ILE A 507 -23.08 -2.39 13.69
C ILE A 507 -23.08 -3.22 14.97
N THR A 508 -22.01 -3.97 15.15
CA THR A 508 -21.57 -4.65 16.37
C THR A 508 -20.99 -3.63 17.37
N PRO A 509 -20.72 -4.01 18.64
CA PRO A 509 -20.13 -3.08 19.62
C PRO A 509 -18.85 -2.38 19.14
N HIS A 510 -17.86 -3.10 18.60
CA HIS A 510 -16.60 -2.44 18.19
C HIS A 510 -16.78 -1.60 16.92
N VAL A 511 -17.66 -2.00 15.99
CA VAL A 511 -18.03 -1.16 14.84
C VAL A 511 -18.73 0.12 15.30
N PHE A 512 -19.59 0.04 16.32
CA PHE A 512 -20.23 1.21 16.91
C PHE A 512 -19.19 2.19 17.47
N ASP A 513 -18.22 1.69 18.25
CA ASP A 513 -17.14 2.51 18.79
C ASP A 513 -16.27 3.13 17.68
N LEU A 514 -16.00 2.36 16.62
CA LEU A 514 -15.28 2.85 15.45
C LEU A 514 -16.04 4.00 14.78
N LEU A 515 -17.35 3.88 14.60
CA LEU A 515 -18.19 4.95 14.05
C LEU A 515 -18.21 6.20 14.96
N VAL A 516 -18.19 6.02 16.28
CA VAL A 516 -18.06 7.12 17.26
C VAL A 516 -16.72 7.82 17.12
N SER A 517 -15.64 7.12 16.81
CA SER A 517 -14.34 7.74 16.57
C SER A 517 -14.25 8.38 15.18
N LEU A 518 -14.80 7.73 14.15
CA LEU A 518 -14.77 8.22 12.77
C LEU A 518 -15.46 9.58 12.62
N LYS A 519 -16.57 9.82 13.31
CA LYS A 519 -17.24 11.14 13.28
C LYS A 519 -16.38 12.28 13.88
N GLU A 520 -15.42 11.96 14.76
CA GLU A 520 -14.56 12.94 15.43
C GLU A 520 -13.26 13.20 14.65
N ILE A 521 -12.78 12.23 13.86
CA ILE A 521 -11.47 12.30 13.19
C ILE A 521 -11.56 12.43 11.67
N SER A 522 -12.68 12.03 11.06
CA SER A 522 -12.83 11.94 9.59
C SER A 522 -13.91 12.89 9.10
N HIS A 523 -13.50 13.91 8.34
CA HIS A 523 -14.37 14.99 7.87
C HIS A 523 -14.41 15.15 6.34
N ASN A 524 -13.68 14.28 5.63
CA ASN A 524 -13.45 14.35 4.18
C ASN A 524 -14.18 13.24 3.40
N ILE A 525 -15.15 12.54 4.00
CA ILE A 525 -15.92 11.53 3.28
C ILE A 525 -16.74 12.22 2.18
N GLN A 526 -16.56 11.76 0.94
CA GLN A 526 -17.24 12.29 -0.25
C GLN A 526 -18.25 11.31 -0.86
N ASP A 527 -17.99 10.00 -0.74
CA ASP A 527 -18.86 8.90 -1.19
C ASP A 527 -19.32 8.12 0.04
N LEU A 528 -20.61 8.22 0.36
CA LEU A 528 -21.21 7.56 1.51
C LEU A 528 -22.28 6.57 1.06
N LYS A 529 -22.09 5.29 1.40
CA LYS A 529 -23.03 4.22 1.11
C LYS A 529 -23.50 3.58 2.40
N ILE A 530 -24.80 3.52 2.61
CA ILE A 530 -25.39 2.93 3.81
C ILE A 530 -26.47 1.94 3.41
N HIS A 531 -26.27 0.70 3.82
CA HIS A 531 -27.20 -0.40 3.65
C HIS A 531 -27.95 -0.63 4.95
N GLY A 532 -29.19 -0.18 4.98
CA GLY A 532 -30.14 -0.42 6.05
C GLY A 532 -30.57 -1.88 6.16
N SER A 533 -31.27 -2.16 7.26
CA SER A 533 -31.91 -3.45 7.57
C SER A 533 -33.36 -3.20 7.97
N SER A 534 -34.18 -4.26 8.06
CA SER A 534 -35.60 -4.13 8.42
C SER A 534 -35.85 -3.63 9.84
N MET A 535 -34.84 -3.66 10.72
CA MET A 535 -34.92 -3.21 12.12
C MET A 535 -33.64 -2.49 12.49
N ILE A 536 -33.62 -1.16 12.32
CA ILE A 536 -32.51 -0.30 12.75
C ILE A 536 -32.92 0.43 14.04
N ASP A 537 -32.12 0.26 15.08
CA ASP A 537 -32.23 0.98 16.34
C ASP A 537 -32.03 2.50 16.11
N LYS A 538 -32.83 3.32 16.80
CA LYS A 538 -32.70 4.78 16.86
C LYS A 538 -31.28 5.24 17.18
N LYS A 539 -30.56 4.62 18.12
CA LYS A 539 -29.16 4.97 18.44
C LYS A 539 -28.24 4.84 17.24
N LYS A 540 -28.40 3.77 16.44
CA LYS A 540 -27.62 3.55 15.22
C LYS A 540 -27.92 4.62 14.16
N ILE A 541 -29.20 5.00 14.02
CA ILE A 541 -29.61 6.09 13.13
C ILE A 541 -29.06 7.43 13.60
N ASP A 542 -29.14 7.74 14.89
CA ASP A 542 -28.60 8.98 15.46
C ASP A 542 -27.09 9.08 15.22
N LEU A 543 -26.36 7.97 15.32
CA LEU A 543 -24.93 7.92 15.02
C LEU A 543 -24.63 8.16 13.53
N ILE A 544 -25.42 7.56 12.63
CA ILE A 544 -25.31 7.80 11.18
C ILE A 544 -25.58 9.28 10.85
N ILE A 545 -26.61 9.87 11.48
CA ILE A 545 -26.92 11.30 11.33
C ILE A 545 -25.74 12.14 11.81
N GLN A 546 -25.17 11.86 12.98
CA GLN A 546 -23.99 12.58 13.48
C GLN A 546 -22.80 12.45 12.54
N LEU A 547 -22.55 11.27 11.98
CA LEU A 547 -21.49 11.05 10.99
C LEU A 547 -21.71 11.93 9.75
N ILE A 548 -22.93 11.98 9.21
CA ILE A 548 -23.29 12.84 8.06
C ILE A 548 -23.07 14.32 8.39
N LYS A 549 -23.43 14.75 9.60
CA LYS A 549 -23.23 16.13 10.08
C LYS A 549 -21.75 16.51 10.16
N ALA A 550 -20.89 15.56 10.51
CA ALA A 550 -19.45 15.78 10.65
C ALA A 550 -18.70 15.93 9.31
N GLN A 551 -19.33 15.65 8.16
CA GLN A 551 -18.66 15.70 6.86
C GLN A 551 -18.78 17.08 6.20
N HIS A 552 -17.69 17.54 5.58
CA HIS A 552 -17.67 18.86 4.92
C HIS A 552 -18.29 18.87 3.52
N ASN A 553 -18.10 17.81 2.72
CA ASN A 553 -18.46 17.85 1.30
C ASN A 553 -18.88 16.47 0.76
N LEU A 554 -20.05 15.98 1.19
CA LEU A 554 -20.63 14.76 0.64
C LEU A 554 -21.08 15.00 -0.81
N SER A 555 -20.46 14.31 -1.77
CA SER A 555 -20.74 14.45 -3.20
C SER A 555 -21.66 13.35 -3.74
N PHE A 556 -21.58 12.15 -3.17
CA PHE A 556 -22.35 10.97 -3.52
C PHE A 556 -22.92 10.32 -2.25
N VAL A 557 -24.22 10.04 -2.25
CA VAL A 557 -24.88 9.30 -1.17
C VAL A 557 -25.72 8.17 -1.76
N TRP A 558 -25.54 6.96 -1.25
CA TRP A 558 -26.40 5.81 -1.53
C TRP A 558 -27.04 5.28 -0.25
N LEU A 559 -28.36 5.28 -0.20
CA LEU A 559 -29.16 4.71 0.87
C LEU A 559 -29.96 3.52 0.35
N HIS A 560 -29.78 2.36 0.96
CA HIS A 560 -30.44 1.11 0.57
C HIS A 560 -31.23 0.53 1.74
N ARG A 561 -32.46 0.05 1.53
CA ARG A 561 -33.29 -0.64 2.55
C ARG A 561 -33.54 0.16 3.84
N PHE A 562 -34.04 1.39 3.72
CA PHE A 562 -34.48 2.17 4.87
C PHE A 562 -36.01 2.28 4.99
N GLY A 563 -36.48 2.24 6.22
CA GLY A 563 -37.83 2.50 6.72
C GLY A 563 -38.17 3.98 6.90
N LEU A 564 -39.01 4.28 7.89
CA LEU A 564 -39.43 5.63 8.28
C LEU A 564 -38.26 6.53 8.69
N GLU A 565 -37.20 5.93 9.22
CA GLU A 565 -35.96 6.59 9.62
C GLU A 565 -35.23 7.29 8.46
N PHE A 566 -35.53 6.93 7.21
CA PHE A 566 -35.03 7.65 6.05
C PHE A 566 -35.41 9.15 6.09
N THR A 567 -36.56 9.49 6.68
CA THR A 567 -37.04 10.89 6.75
C THR A 567 -36.07 11.79 7.51
N SER A 568 -35.55 11.36 8.67
CA SER A 568 -34.61 12.15 9.46
C SER A 568 -33.23 12.26 8.79
N ILE A 569 -32.79 11.19 8.12
CA ILE A 569 -31.57 11.19 7.32
C ILE A 569 -31.71 12.18 6.15
N LEU A 570 -32.83 12.15 5.43
CA LEU A 570 -33.09 13.04 4.30
C LEU A 570 -33.18 14.51 4.71
N GLU A 571 -33.85 14.83 5.82
CA GLU A 571 -33.87 16.21 6.35
C GLU A 571 -32.47 16.68 6.76
N THR A 572 -31.64 15.80 7.33
CA THR A 572 -30.24 16.13 7.65
C THR A 572 -29.42 16.42 6.39
N LEU A 573 -29.53 15.55 5.37
CA LEU A 573 -28.82 15.74 4.10
C LEU A 573 -29.25 17.03 3.40
N THR A 574 -30.55 17.31 3.36
CA THR A 574 -31.10 18.50 2.69
C THR A 574 -30.83 19.80 3.45
N SER A 575 -30.62 19.76 4.76
CA SER A 575 -30.27 20.95 5.56
C SER A 575 -28.78 21.27 5.52
N ILE A 576 -27.91 20.25 5.58
CA ILE A 576 -26.46 20.45 5.77
C ILE A 576 -25.68 20.26 4.46
N GLN A 577 -26.06 19.28 3.64
CA GLN A 577 -25.35 18.88 2.42
C GLN A 577 -26.06 19.38 1.14
N SER A 578 -26.89 20.42 1.25
CA SER A 578 -27.67 20.97 0.14
C SER A 578 -26.83 21.48 -1.03
N ASN A 579 -25.64 22.01 -0.75
CA ASN A 579 -24.74 22.59 -1.76
C ASN A 579 -23.64 21.61 -2.23
N SER A 580 -23.35 20.55 -1.49
CA SER A 580 -22.28 19.60 -1.79
C SER A 580 -22.76 18.42 -2.64
N LEU A 581 -23.97 17.92 -2.37
CA LEU A 581 -24.46 16.68 -2.95
C LEU A 581 -24.74 16.80 -4.45
N THR A 582 -24.04 15.98 -5.25
CA THR A 582 -24.21 15.91 -6.71
C THR A 582 -24.96 14.67 -7.16
N THR A 583 -24.89 13.60 -6.37
CA THR A 583 -25.48 12.30 -6.71
C THR A 583 -26.20 11.70 -5.50
N LEU A 584 -27.48 11.35 -5.70
CA LEU A 584 -28.30 10.66 -4.70
C LEU A 584 -28.85 9.36 -5.28
N LYS A 585 -28.59 8.26 -4.59
CA LYS A 585 -29.08 6.93 -4.94
C LYS A 585 -29.91 6.35 -3.82
N LEU A 586 -31.14 5.95 -4.13
CA LEU A 586 -32.10 5.37 -3.20
C LEU A 586 -32.54 4.01 -3.75
N THR A 587 -32.42 2.97 -2.92
CA THR A 587 -32.83 1.62 -3.29
C THR A 587 -33.70 1.01 -2.18
N ARG A 588 -34.86 0.45 -2.51
CA ARG A 588 -35.75 -0.24 -1.54
C ARG A 588 -36.08 0.61 -0.31
N ILE A 589 -36.39 1.88 -0.53
CA ILE A 589 -36.86 2.78 0.53
C ILE A 589 -38.34 2.51 0.80
N SER A 590 -38.72 2.49 2.08
CA SER A 590 -40.03 2.09 2.58
C SER A 590 -41.17 3.02 2.16
N ARG A 591 -42.39 2.53 2.36
CA ARG A 591 -43.63 3.15 1.90
C ARG A 591 -44.03 4.34 2.78
N HIS A 592 -44.61 5.35 2.13
CA HIS A 592 -45.20 6.59 2.65
C HIS A 592 -44.24 7.74 3.02
N ILE A 593 -43.08 7.85 2.36
CA ILE A 593 -42.14 8.97 2.60
C ILE A 593 -42.22 10.00 1.47
N SER A 594 -42.32 11.28 1.84
CA SER A 594 -42.26 12.40 0.89
C SER A 594 -40.82 12.69 0.48
N LEU A 595 -40.58 12.88 -0.82
CA LEU A 595 -39.29 13.34 -1.35
C LEU A 595 -39.26 14.84 -1.67
N SER A 596 -40.26 15.61 -1.25
CA SER A 596 -40.33 17.05 -1.51
C SER A 596 -39.04 17.79 -1.10
N SER A 597 -38.41 17.39 0.01
CA SER A 597 -37.17 17.99 0.51
C SER A 597 -35.97 17.85 -0.44
N ILE A 598 -35.96 16.91 -1.40
CA ILE A 598 -34.88 16.75 -2.40
C ILE A 598 -34.70 18.03 -3.24
N GLN A 599 -35.73 18.84 -3.41
CA GLN A 599 -35.64 20.13 -4.13
C GLN A 599 -34.64 21.10 -3.50
N ARG A 600 -34.33 20.93 -2.21
CA ARG A 600 -33.37 21.80 -1.52
C ARG A 600 -31.92 21.55 -1.97
N PHE A 601 -31.63 20.44 -2.65
CA PHE A 601 -30.29 20.19 -3.20
C PHE A 601 -30.03 21.05 -4.44
N LYS A 602 -29.15 22.05 -4.32
CA LYS A 602 -28.86 23.01 -5.40
C LYS A 602 -27.99 22.44 -6.51
N ASN A 603 -27.13 21.48 -6.17
CA ASN A 603 -26.11 20.92 -7.08
C ASN A 603 -26.39 19.46 -7.47
N LEU A 604 -27.57 18.93 -7.15
CA LEU A 604 -27.94 17.56 -7.50
C LEU A 604 -28.05 17.43 -9.02
N ARG A 605 -27.21 16.57 -9.60
CA ARG A 605 -27.15 16.29 -11.05
C ARG A 605 -27.57 14.87 -11.39
N ASN A 606 -27.39 13.93 -10.48
CA ASN A 606 -27.69 12.52 -10.74
C ASN A 606 -28.63 11.97 -9.67
N LEU A 607 -29.77 11.42 -10.10
CA LEU A 607 -30.75 10.80 -9.21
C LEU A 607 -31.04 9.37 -9.65
N TYR A 608 -30.93 8.43 -8.71
CA TYR A 608 -31.14 7.01 -8.93
C TYR A 608 -32.17 6.48 -7.94
N LEU A 609 -33.28 5.93 -8.43
CA LEU A 609 -34.36 5.35 -7.63
C LEU A 609 -34.61 3.91 -8.10
N ARG A 610 -34.55 2.94 -7.18
CA ARG A 610 -34.81 1.53 -7.50
C ARG A 610 -35.68 0.84 -6.44
N ASP A 611 -36.75 0.16 -6.85
CA ASP A 611 -37.68 -0.55 -5.95
C ASP A 611 -38.20 0.37 -4.81
N CYS A 612 -38.42 1.67 -5.08
CA CYS A 612 -38.86 2.65 -4.09
C CYS A 612 -40.37 2.91 -4.19
N ASP A 613 -41.16 1.84 -4.26
CA ASP A 613 -42.58 1.86 -4.67
C ASP A 613 -43.52 2.66 -3.78
N GLY A 614 -43.13 2.93 -2.54
CA GLY A 614 -43.97 3.68 -1.62
C GLY A 614 -43.50 5.10 -1.34
N LEU A 615 -42.55 5.65 -2.09
CA LEU A 615 -42.38 7.10 -2.10
C LEU A 615 -43.71 7.72 -2.57
N GLY A 616 -44.32 8.55 -1.71
CA GLY A 616 -45.75 8.87 -1.79
C GLY A 616 -46.16 9.57 -3.09
N GLN A 617 -47.44 9.41 -3.45
CA GLN A 617 -48.12 10.11 -4.56
C GLN A 617 -47.93 11.64 -4.47
N ASN A 618 -47.78 12.18 -3.25
CA ASN A 618 -47.58 13.60 -2.94
C ASN A 618 -46.19 14.15 -3.31
N LEU A 619 -45.38 13.41 -4.06
CA LEU A 619 -44.08 13.88 -4.52
C LEU A 619 -44.17 15.19 -5.28
N LEU A 620 -45.33 15.47 -5.90
CA LEU A 620 -45.47 16.46 -6.96
C LEU A 620 -46.71 17.36 -6.88
N ASP A 621 -47.62 17.15 -5.93
CA ASP A 621 -48.82 18.00 -5.78
C ASP A 621 -48.46 19.48 -5.49
N ASN A 622 -47.24 19.73 -4.99
CA ASN A 622 -46.70 21.06 -4.71
C ASN A 622 -45.50 21.47 -5.59
N VAL A 623 -45.12 20.67 -6.60
CA VAL A 623 -43.85 20.82 -7.33
C VAL A 623 -43.99 21.52 -8.68
N SER A 624 -45.13 22.14 -8.95
CA SER A 624 -45.42 22.82 -10.21
C SER A 624 -44.51 24.02 -10.58
N LYS A 625 -43.39 24.26 -9.88
CA LYS A 625 -42.52 25.44 -10.09
C LYS A 625 -40.99 25.25 -9.95
N VAL A 626 -40.46 24.08 -9.59
CA VAL A 626 -39.00 23.94 -9.35
C VAL A 626 -38.43 22.81 -10.20
N ASP A 627 -37.71 23.20 -11.26
CA ASP A 627 -36.99 22.29 -12.14
C ASP A 627 -35.76 21.72 -11.45
N PHE A 628 -35.65 20.39 -11.42
CA PHE A 628 -34.40 19.76 -11.02
C PHE A 628 -33.41 19.88 -12.16
N ASN A 629 -32.25 20.47 -11.90
CA ASN A 629 -31.18 20.61 -12.90
C ASN A 629 -30.39 19.30 -13.08
N LEU A 630 -31.12 18.19 -13.27
CA LEU A 630 -30.55 16.85 -13.41
C LEU A 630 -29.88 16.69 -14.77
N LYS A 631 -28.73 16.04 -14.78
CA LYS A 631 -28.05 15.53 -15.98
C LYS A 631 -28.36 14.05 -16.22
N SER A 632 -28.55 13.27 -15.15
CA SER A 632 -28.81 11.83 -15.22
C SER A 632 -29.92 11.39 -14.28
N LEU A 633 -30.81 10.54 -14.78
CA LEU A 633 -31.94 10.00 -14.03
C LEU A 633 -32.07 8.49 -14.24
N GLU A 634 -32.12 7.70 -13.16
CA GLU A 634 -32.42 6.25 -13.21
C GLU A 634 -33.66 5.94 -12.36
N LEU A 635 -34.69 5.34 -12.97
CA LEU A 635 -35.96 4.97 -12.34
C LEU A 635 -36.27 3.48 -12.62
N ASP A 636 -35.81 2.59 -11.75
CA ASP A 636 -35.94 1.15 -11.94
C ASP A 636 -37.01 0.56 -11.03
N ARG A 637 -37.98 -0.17 -11.60
CA ARG A 637 -39.11 -0.79 -10.88
C ARG A 637 -39.80 0.20 -9.92
N MET A 638 -40.23 1.33 -10.47
CA MET A 638 -41.05 2.33 -9.77
C MET A 638 -42.52 2.14 -10.12
N THR A 639 -43.44 2.63 -9.28
CA THR A 639 -44.89 2.58 -9.60
C THR A 639 -45.21 3.46 -10.81
N GLU A 640 -46.23 3.06 -11.59
CA GLU A 640 -46.68 3.83 -12.76
C GLU A 640 -47.06 5.28 -12.37
N GLN A 641 -47.78 5.44 -11.26
CA GLN A 641 -48.20 6.77 -10.78
C GLN A 641 -47.00 7.68 -10.46
N PHE A 642 -45.95 7.14 -9.85
CA PHE A 642 -44.72 7.87 -9.59
C PHE A 642 -44.07 8.30 -10.90
N LEU A 643 -43.94 7.38 -11.86
CA LEU A 643 -43.36 7.66 -13.18
C LEU A 643 -44.16 8.72 -13.94
N GLN A 644 -45.49 8.61 -13.98
CA GLN A 644 -46.36 9.60 -14.60
C GLN A 644 -46.17 10.99 -14.01
N SER A 645 -45.97 11.07 -12.70
CA SER A 645 -45.79 12.33 -12.01
C SER A 645 -44.37 12.87 -12.29
N PHE A 646 -43.33 12.08 -12.11
CA PHE A 646 -41.94 12.51 -12.30
C PHE A 646 -41.66 12.92 -13.75
N LEU A 647 -42.22 12.18 -14.72
CA LEU A 647 -42.08 12.51 -16.14
C LEU A 647 -42.82 13.80 -16.54
N LYS A 648 -43.71 14.37 -15.70
CA LYS A 648 -44.29 15.70 -15.96
C LYS A 648 -43.34 16.86 -15.63
N LEU A 649 -42.27 16.61 -14.87
CA LEU A 649 -41.29 17.65 -14.52
C LEU A 649 -40.51 18.15 -15.74
N GLN A 650 -40.26 19.45 -15.77
CA GLN A 650 -39.37 20.06 -16.75
C GLN A 650 -37.93 19.88 -16.24
N ASN A 651 -37.13 19.12 -17.01
CA ASN A 651 -35.72 18.83 -16.71
C ASN A 651 -34.90 19.13 -17.97
N GLU A 652 -34.80 20.41 -18.33
CA GLU A 652 -34.23 20.83 -19.62
C GLU A 652 -32.78 20.37 -19.85
N ASN A 653 -32.01 20.19 -18.76
CA ASN A 653 -30.61 19.78 -18.80
C ASN A 653 -30.41 18.25 -18.74
N LEU A 654 -31.49 17.47 -18.78
CA LEU A 654 -31.39 16.02 -18.68
C LEU A 654 -30.79 15.42 -19.96
N GLN A 655 -29.65 14.75 -19.80
CA GLN A 655 -28.90 14.13 -20.91
C GLN A 655 -29.04 12.61 -20.92
N LYS A 656 -29.18 12.00 -19.73
CA LYS A 656 -29.24 10.54 -19.56
C LYS A 656 -30.49 10.14 -18.79
N ILE A 657 -31.22 9.16 -19.33
CA ILE A 657 -32.35 8.54 -18.62
C ILE A 657 -32.28 7.02 -18.71
N SER A 658 -32.51 6.37 -17.57
CA SER A 658 -32.72 4.93 -17.47
C SER A 658 -34.04 4.65 -16.78
N PHE A 659 -34.91 3.80 -17.32
CA PHE A 659 -36.15 3.46 -16.63
C PHE A 659 -36.68 2.06 -16.91
N TYR A 660 -37.52 1.56 -16.01
CA TYR A 660 -38.29 0.33 -16.19
C TYR A 660 -39.62 0.64 -16.88
N HIS A 661 -39.83 0.12 -18.09
CA HIS A 661 -41.02 0.35 -18.91
C HIS A 661 -42.25 -0.34 -18.30
N ASN A 662 -43.12 0.47 -17.70
CA ASN A 662 -44.43 0.07 -17.16
C ASN A 662 -45.47 1.21 -17.22
N THR A 663 -45.21 2.24 -18.04
CA THR A 663 -46.05 3.45 -18.18
C THR A 663 -46.52 3.59 -19.63
N SER A 664 -47.64 4.30 -19.84
CA SER A 664 -48.19 4.52 -21.19
C SER A 664 -47.23 5.25 -22.15
N LEU A 665 -47.28 4.89 -23.43
CA LEU A 665 -46.47 5.52 -24.49
C LEU A 665 -46.70 7.02 -24.61
N LYS A 666 -47.93 7.49 -24.37
CA LYS A 666 -48.26 8.92 -24.43
C LYS A 666 -47.44 9.74 -23.45
N VAL A 667 -47.34 9.26 -22.21
CA VAL A 667 -46.56 9.94 -21.15
C VAL A 667 -45.07 9.97 -21.49
N ILE A 668 -44.54 8.88 -22.06
CA ILE A 668 -43.13 8.79 -22.50
C ILE A 668 -42.86 9.75 -23.67
N GLN A 669 -43.75 9.78 -24.66
CA GLN A 669 -43.62 10.66 -25.81
C GLN A 669 -43.69 12.13 -25.38
N ASP A 670 -44.66 12.49 -24.53
CA ASP A 670 -44.78 13.83 -23.95
C ASP A 670 -43.51 14.24 -23.19
N PHE A 671 -42.87 13.28 -22.51
CA PHE A 671 -41.61 13.51 -21.80
C PHE A 671 -40.43 13.74 -22.76
N PHE A 672 -40.28 12.93 -23.81
CA PHE A 672 -39.22 13.13 -24.80
C PHE A 672 -39.38 14.43 -25.59
N ILE A 673 -40.62 14.89 -25.81
CA ILE A 673 -40.89 16.22 -26.38
C ILE A 673 -40.35 17.32 -25.46
N ARG A 674 -40.59 17.22 -24.14
CA ARG A 674 -40.09 18.20 -23.16
C ARG A 674 -38.58 18.13 -22.96
N CYS A 675 -37.99 16.93 -23.03
CA CYS A 675 -36.57 16.66 -22.80
C CYS A 675 -35.88 16.25 -24.11
N SER A 676 -36.00 17.07 -25.14
CA SER A 676 -35.52 16.76 -26.50
C SER A 676 -33.99 16.71 -26.64
N HIS A 677 -33.24 17.11 -25.60
CA HIS A 677 -31.78 17.06 -25.55
C HIS A 677 -31.20 15.75 -25.00
N ILE A 678 -32.04 14.79 -24.61
CA ILE A 678 -31.59 13.49 -24.10
C ILE A 678 -30.73 12.81 -25.17
N SER A 679 -29.53 12.39 -24.78
CA SER A 679 -28.57 11.72 -25.67
C SER A 679 -28.32 10.26 -25.30
N ASN A 680 -28.66 9.85 -24.08
CA ASN A 680 -28.50 8.47 -23.62
C ASN A 680 -29.80 7.94 -23.00
N ILE A 681 -30.31 6.85 -23.56
CA ILE A 681 -31.51 6.17 -23.07
C ILE A 681 -31.20 4.72 -22.75
N LYS A 682 -31.62 4.28 -21.57
CA LYS A 682 -31.62 2.88 -21.18
C LYS A 682 -33.02 2.44 -20.73
N VAL A 683 -33.58 1.44 -21.37
CA VAL A 683 -34.91 0.93 -21.04
C VAL A 683 -34.86 -0.54 -20.70
N ARG A 684 -35.54 -0.90 -19.61
CA ARG A 684 -35.72 -2.29 -19.17
C ARG A 684 -37.20 -2.59 -19.05
N GLY A 685 -37.65 -3.81 -19.31
CA GLY A 685 -39.06 -4.15 -19.07
C GLY A 685 -39.37 -5.63 -19.11
N ARG A 686 -40.58 -5.98 -18.66
CA ARG A 686 -41.11 -7.35 -18.78
C ARG A 686 -41.73 -7.59 -20.16
N GLN A 687 -42.48 -6.63 -20.69
CA GLN A 687 -43.17 -6.75 -21.97
C GLN A 687 -42.92 -5.51 -22.82
N TYR A 688 -42.55 -5.75 -24.09
CA TYR A 688 -42.38 -4.69 -25.07
C TYR A 688 -43.75 -4.18 -25.55
N GLN A 689 -43.90 -2.85 -25.62
CA GLN A 689 -45.09 -2.19 -26.16
C GLN A 689 -44.78 -1.63 -27.56
N LYS A 690 -45.52 -2.12 -28.57
CA LYS A 690 -45.38 -1.67 -29.96
C LYS A 690 -45.57 -0.14 -30.06
N GLY A 691 -44.70 0.53 -30.81
CA GLY A 691 -44.68 1.99 -30.98
C GLY A 691 -43.75 2.71 -30.01
N PHE A 692 -43.09 2.00 -29.08
CA PHE A 692 -42.08 2.60 -28.21
C PHE A 692 -40.90 3.14 -29.02
N ILE A 693 -40.37 2.38 -29.98
CA ILE A 693 -39.23 2.83 -30.79
C ILE A 693 -39.64 4.02 -31.67
N SER A 694 -40.86 4.03 -32.21
CA SER A 694 -41.40 5.20 -32.92
C SER A 694 -41.38 6.48 -32.08
N SER A 695 -41.59 6.39 -30.76
CA SER A 695 -41.54 7.55 -29.87
C SER A 695 -40.16 8.19 -29.76
N LEU A 696 -39.08 7.45 -30.08
CA LEU A 696 -37.71 7.97 -30.09
C LEU A 696 -37.42 8.92 -31.26
N SER A 697 -38.33 9.00 -32.25
CA SER A 697 -38.17 9.88 -33.42
C SER A 697 -38.03 11.36 -33.02
N VAL A 698 -38.65 11.75 -31.91
CA VAL A 698 -38.54 13.09 -31.33
C VAL A 698 -37.09 13.44 -30.92
N LEU A 699 -36.25 12.43 -30.69
CA LEU A 699 -34.86 12.55 -30.27
C LEU A 699 -33.87 12.30 -31.42
N GLU A 700 -34.32 12.32 -32.67
CA GLU A 700 -33.48 12.09 -33.86
C GLU A 700 -32.21 12.96 -33.87
N SER A 701 -32.33 14.20 -33.39
CA SER A 701 -31.24 15.19 -33.39
C SER A 701 -30.30 15.10 -32.18
N SER A 702 -30.59 14.28 -31.17
CA SER A 702 -29.85 14.25 -29.89
C SER A 702 -29.35 12.86 -29.49
N LEU A 703 -30.09 11.79 -29.84
CA LEU A 703 -29.83 10.44 -29.32
C LEU A 703 -28.53 9.86 -29.87
N THR A 704 -27.55 9.63 -28.98
CA THR A 704 -26.24 9.06 -29.31
C THR A 704 -26.05 7.64 -28.80
N SER A 705 -26.76 7.27 -27.72
CA SER A 705 -26.64 5.99 -27.03
C SER A 705 -28.02 5.43 -26.68
N PHE A 706 -28.28 4.18 -27.07
CA PHE A 706 -29.54 3.51 -26.80
C PHE A 706 -29.32 2.08 -26.31
N SER A 707 -29.85 1.78 -25.12
CA SER A 707 -29.85 0.46 -24.49
C SER A 707 -31.27 -0.01 -24.26
N ILE A 708 -31.62 -1.24 -24.68
CA ILE A 708 -32.97 -1.79 -24.53
C ILE A 708 -32.97 -3.27 -24.16
N TYR A 709 -33.69 -3.61 -23.09
CA TYR A 709 -33.75 -4.95 -22.51
C TYR A 709 -35.18 -5.32 -22.16
N PHE A 710 -35.71 -6.39 -22.76
CA PHE A 710 -37.07 -6.84 -22.51
C PHE A 710 -37.11 -8.36 -22.43
N ASN A 711 -37.61 -8.89 -21.31
CA ASN A 711 -37.79 -10.33 -21.12
C ASN A 711 -39.01 -10.86 -21.90
N SER A 712 -39.02 -10.72 -23.22
CA SER A 712 -40.18 -10.97 -24.08
C SER A 712 -39.84 -11.80 -25.33
N SER A 713 -40.78 -12.65 -25.74
CA SER A 713 -40.73 -13.39 -27.01
C SER A 713 -40.88 -12.50 -28.26
N ARG A 714 -41.18 -11.20 -28.09
CA ARG A 714 -41.49 -10.23 -29.15
C ARG A 714 -40.32 -9.32 -29.58
N LEU A 715 -39.07 -9.73 -29.33
CA LEU A 715 -37.87 -8.96 -29.73
C LEU A 715 -37.82 -8.59 -31.22
N TYR A 716 -38.46 -9.37 -32.10
CA TYR A 716 -38.53 -9.06 -33.53
C TYR A 716 -39.18 -7.69 -33.82
N GLN A 717 -40.19 -7.30 -33.02
CA GLN A 717 -40.89 -6.03 -33.20
C GLN A 717 -39.99 -4.81 -32.94
N ILE A 718 -38.97 -4.98 -32.08
CA ILE A 718 -38.00 -3.91 -31.80
C ILE A 718 -37.15 -3.65 -33.03
N PHE A 719 -36.60 -4.71 -33.65
CA PHE A 719 -35.80 -4.58 -34.87
C PHE A 719 -36.62 -4.07 -36.06
N ASP A 720 -37.86 -4.52 -36.21
CA ASP A 720 -38.77 -4.02 -37.24
C ASP A 720 -39.04 -2.51 -37.09
N GLU A 721 -39.30 -2.03 -35.87
CA GLU A 721 -39.48 -0.58 -35.65
C GLU A 721 -38.17 0.21 -35.80
N LEU A 722 -37.03 -0.36 -35.38
CA LEU A 722 -35.72 0.26 -35.54
C LEU A 722 -35.33 0.43 -37.02
N CYS A 723 -35.78 -0.44 -37.91
CA CYS A 723 -35.60 -0.29 -39.36
C CYS A 723 -36.39 0.89 -39.94
N ASN A 724 -37.46 1.33 -39.25
CA ASN A 724 -38.39 2.36 -39.72
C ASN A 724 -38.13 3.75 -39.11
N ILE A 725 -37.07 3.91 -38.31
CA ILE A 725 -36.70 5.18 -37.68
C ILE A 725 -35.30 5.61 -38.13
N SER A 726 -35.12 6.90 -38.38
CA SER A 726 -33.82 7.53 -38.64
C SER A 726 -33.23 8.02 -37.31
N LEU A 727 -32.00 7.59 -36.98
CA LEU A 727 -31.25 8.04 -35.80
C LEU A 727 -29.81 8.39 -36.22
N PRO A 728 -29.58 9.52 -36.91
CA PRO A 728 -28.31 9.85 -37.58
C PRO A 728 -27.14 10.11 -36.62
N LYS A 729 -27.40 10.31 -35.32
CA LYS A 729 -26.36 10.49 -34.30
C LYS A 729 -26.11 9.26 -33.43
N LEU A 730 -26.86 8.17 -33.63
CA LEU A 730 -26.72 6.97 -32.80
C LEU A 730 -25.38 6.27 -33.08
N THR A 731 -24.53 6.23 -32.06
CA THR A 731 -23.19 5.62 -32.13
C THR A 731 -23.05 4.39 -31.24
N PHE A 732 -23.88 4.26 -30.21
CA PHE A 732 -23.90 3.13 -29.28
C PHE A 732 -25.28 2.49 -29.25
N LEU A 733 -25.34 1.19 -29.55
CA LEU A 733 -26.56 0.38 -29.48
C LEU A 733 -26.32 -0.86 -28.63
N ASP A 734 -27.18 -1.09 -27.65
CA ASP A 734 -27.07 -2.21 -26.72
C ASP A 734 -28.44 -2.87 -26.57
N ILE A 735 -28.58 -4.09 -27.08
CA ILE A 735 -29.88 -4.72 -27.32
C ILE A 735 -29.80 -6.23 -27.15
N GLU A 736 -30.92 -6.85 -26.79
CA GLU A 736 -31.04 -8.30 -26.83
C GLU A 736 -30.97 -8.84 -28.26
N MET A 737 -30.23 -9.93 -28.45
CA MET A 737 -30.04 -10.58 -29.75
C MET A 737 -31.39 -11.00 -30.34
N PRO A 738 -31.71 -10.67 -31.61
CA PRO A 738 -32.93 -11.17 -32.24
C PRO A 738 -32.85 -12.69 -32.42
N LYS A 739 -34.00 -13.36 -32.39
CA LYS A 739 -34.08 -14.81 -32.61
C LYS A 739 -33.70 -15.23 -34.04
N SER A 740 -33.81 -14.32 -35.00
CA SER A 740 -33.49 -14.57 -36.41
C SER A 740 -32.35 -13.66 -36.87
N ALA A 741 -31.35 -14.25 -37.50
CA ALA A 741 -30.17 -13.56 -38.01
C ALA A 741 -30.53 -12.60 -39.16
N SER A 742 -31.54 -12.93 -39.96
CA SER A 742 -32.01 -12.08 -41.06
C SER A 742 -32.56 -10.72 -40.59
N LEU A 743 -33.14 -10.65 -39.39
CA LEU A 743 -33.61 -9.40 -38.79
C LEU A 743 -32.43 -8.49 -38.44
N LEU A 744 -31.36 -9.07 -37.88
CA LEU A 744 -30.13 -8.34 -37.59
C LEU A 744 -29.47 -7.85 -38.89
N GLU A 745 -29.36 -8.70 -39.91
CA GLU A 745 -28.79 -8.29 -41.20
C GLU A 745 -29.62 -7.18 -41.86
N SER A 746 -30.95 -7.28 -41.82
CA SER A 746 -31.85 -6.28 -42.39
C SER A 746 -31.65 -4.92 -41.72
N TYR A 747 -31.64 -4.88 -40.38
CA TYR A 747 -31.38 -3.66 -39.63
C TYR A 747 -29.99 -3.07 -39.94
N LEU A 748 -28.94 -3.88 -39.86
CA LEU A 748 -27.56 -3.41 -40.11
C LEU A 748 -27.35 -2.94 -41.55
N ARG A 749 -28.09 -3.50 -42.52
CA ARG A 749 -28.07 -3.04 -43.90
C ARG A 749 -28.77 -1.70 -44.06
N MET A 750 -29.95 -1.54 -43.45
CA MET A 750 -30.83 -0.37 -43.61
C MET A 750 -30.47 0.82 -42.72
N THR A 751 -29.81 0.61 -41.58
CA THR A 751 -29.54 1.67 -40.61
C THR A 751 -28.62 2.75 -41.21
N SER A 752 -29.07 4.01 -41.10
CA SER A 752 -28.29 5.22 -41.40
C SER A 752 -27.39 5.66 -40.23
N SER A 753 -27.50 4.99 -39.09
CA SER A 753 -26.81 5.36 -37.86
C SER A 753 -25.30 5.07 -37.96
N PRO A 754 -24.42 6.00 -37.57
CA PRO A 754 -22.97 5.81 -37.56
C PRO A 754 -22.52 4.98 -36.34
N LEU A 755 -23.03 3.75 -36.21
CA LEU A 755 -22.76 2.86 -35.09
C LEU A 755 -21.25 2.61 -34.94
N ARG A 756 -20.70 2.97 -33.77
CA ARG A 756 -19.33 2.68 -33.32
C ARG A 756 -19.28 1.47 -32.40
N THR A 757 -20.30 1.28 -31.57
CA THR A 757 -20.38 0.18 -30.63
C THR A 757 -21.74 -0.49 -30.74
N ILE A 758 -21.74 -1.81 -30.87
CA ILE A 758 -22.94 -2.63 -30.76
C ILE A 758 -22.73 -3.71 -29.70
N ILE A 759 -23.62 -3.80 -28.72
CA ILE A 759 -23.62 -4.85 -27.71
C ILE A 759 -24.88 -5.70 -27.88
N LEU A 760 -24.67 -7.01 -27.99
CA LEU A 760 -25.73 -7.99 -28.20
C LEU A 760 -25.74 -9.01 -27.05
N HIS A 761 -26.87 -9.06 -26.33
CA HIS A 761 -27.05 -9.97 -25.19
C HIS A 761 -27.70 -11.28 -25.61
N PHE A 762 -27.10 -12.42 -25.26
CA PHE A 762 -27.59 -13.74 -25.68
C PHE A 762 -28.51 -14.39 -24.67
N SER A 763 -29.54 -15.03 -25.22
CA SER A 763 -30.40 -15.91 -24.45
C SER A 763 -30.04 -17.39 -24.65
N TYR A 764 -29.90 -17.96 -25.87
CA TYR A 764 -29.77 -19.44 -25.99
C TYR A 764 -28.97 -20.11 -27.15
N LYS A 765 -28.22 -19.45 -28.05
CA LYS A 765 -27.18 -20.06 -28.96
C LYS A 765 -26.65 -19.03 -29.99
N ILE A 766 -25.33 -18.90 -30.15
CA ILE A 766 -24.73 -18.25 -31.34
C ILE A 766 -24.66 -19.27 -32.49
N SER A 767 -25.12 -18.88 -33.68
CA SER A 767 -24.80 -19.59 -34.93
C SER A 767 -23.76 -18.80 -35.74
N MET A 768 -23.06 -19.48 -36.64
CA MET A 768 -22.09 -18.86 -37.57
C MET A 768 -22.70 -17.75 -38.44
N GLU A 769 -24.01 -17.79 -38.67
CA GLU A 769 -24.74 -16.80 -39.44
C GLU A 769 -24.65 -15.40 -38.82
N TYR A 770 -24.86 -15.29 -37.50
CA TYR A 770 -24.73 -14.01 -36.79
C TYR A 770 -23.32 -13.45 -36.81
N ILE A 771 -22.31 -14.33 -36.65
CA ILE A 771 -20.88 -13.94 -36.68
C ILE A 771 -20.54 -13.36 -38.05
N ASN A 772 -20.96 -14.01 -39.12
CA ASN A 772 -20.72 -13.56 -40.50
C ASN A 772 -21.38 -12.21 -40.79
N ILE A 773 -22.60 -11.98 -40.31
CA ILE A 773 -23.29 -10.70 -40.45
C ILE A 773 -22.51 -9.58 -39.74
N LEU A 774 -22.06 -9.82 -38.51
CA LEU A 774 -21.29 -8.85 -37.73
C LEU A 774 -19.91 -8.57 -38.36
N LEU A 775 -19.22 -9.59 -38.89
CA LEU A 775 -17.97 -9.44 -39.64
C LEU A 775 -18.15 -8.65 -40.93
N LYS A 776 -19.26 -8.87 -41.64
CA LYS A 776 -19.61 -8.09 -42.85
C LYS A 776 -19.89 -6.63 -42.49
N PHE A 777 -20.57 -6.40 -41.38
CA PHE A 777 -20.88 -5.06 -40.89
C PHE A 777 -19.65 -4.33 -40.34
N SER A 778 -18.72 -5.01 -39.66
CA SER A 778 -17.49 -4.41 -39.12
C SER A 778 -16.55 -3.86 -40.19
N LYS A 779 -16.67 -4.33 -41.44
CA LYS A 779 -15.99 -3.73 -42.60
C LYS A 779 -16.50 -2.31 -42.93
N ARG A 780 -17.66 -1.88 -42.42
CA ARG A 780 -18.01 -0.45 -42.42
C ARG A 780 -17.07 0.25 -41.42
N LYS A 781 -16.21 1.14 -41.92
CA LYS A 781 -15.16 1.88 -41.17
C LYS A 781 -15.63 2.65 -39.92
N THR A 782 -16.92 2.64 -39.60
CA THR A 782 -17.52 3.30 -38.43
C THR A 782 -17.55 2.41 -37.20
N LEU A 783 -17.71 1.08 -37.36
CA LEU A 783 -17.84 0.15 -36.24
C LEU A 783 -16.47 -0.18 -35.64
N ARG A 784 -16.35 -0.04 -34.31
CA ARG A 784 -15.11 -0.27 -33.55
C ARG A 784 -15.24 -1.39 -32.54
N ILE A 785 -16.38 -1.48 -31.85
CA ILE A 785 -16.59 -2.42 -30.74
C ILE A 785 -17.84 -3.26 -31.00
N VAL A 786 -17.68 -4.58 -30.86
CA VAL A 786 -18.78 -5.55 -30.88
C VAL A 786 -18.75 -6.32 -29.56
N GLY A 787 -19.71 -6.03 -28.68
CA GLY A 787 -19.91 -6.73 -27.41
C GLY A 787 -20.88 -7.89 -27.58
N ILE A 788 -20.52 -9.06 -27.07
CA ILE A 788 -21.33 -10.29 -27.14
C ILE A 788 -21.34 -10.89 -25.74
N SER A 789 -22.51 -10.94 -25.09
CA SER A 789 -22.64 -11.55 -23.76
C SER A 789 -22.86 -13.06 -23.85
N LEU A 790 -21.82 -13.85 -23.58
CA LEU A 790 -21.89 -15.32 -23.57
C LEU A 790 -22.08 -15.86 -22.15
N LYS A 791 -22.81 -16.98 -21.99
CA LYS A 791 -22.80 -17.73 -20.72
C LYS A 791 -21.49 -18.53 -20.64
N SER A 792 -20.87 -18.54 -19.46
CA SER A 792 -19.46 -18.83 -19.14
C SER A 792 -18.94 -20.26 -19.39
N ASP A 793 -19.51 -21.02 -20.32
CA ASP A 793 -19.35 -22.47 -20.35
C ASP A 793 -19.08 -22.96 -21.78
N GLU A 794 -17.87 -22.75 -22.33
CA GLU A 794 -17.75 -22.81 -23.79
C GLU A 794 -16.46 -23.39 -24.42
N LYS A 795 -16.65 -24.54 -25.08
CA LYS A 795 -16.02 -24.89 -26.38
C LYS A 795 -16.31 -23.83 -27.47
N LYS A 796 -17.44 -23.11 -27.38
CA LYS A 796 -17.93 -22.14 -28.38
C LYS A 796 -17.24 -20.77 -28.33
N PHE A 797 -16.93 -20.21 -27.15
CA PHE A 797 -16.07 -19.03 -26.98
C PHE A 797 -14.69 -19.29 -27.57
N LYS A 798 -14.11 -20.47 -27.36
CA LYS A 798 -12.85 -20.87 -28.01
C LYS A 798 -12.97 -20.94 -29.53
N GLU A 799 -14.08 -21.45 -30.04
CA GLU A 799 -14.39 -21.50 -31.48
C GLU A 799 -14.59 -20.10 -32.07
N PHE A 800 -15.36 -19.24 -31.41
CA PHE A 800 -15.54 -17.83 -31.75
C PHE A 800 -14.20 -17.10 -31.76
N SER A 801 -13.40 -17.23 -30.69
CA SER A 801 -12.09 -16.61 -30.56
C SER A 801 -11.13 -17.00 -31.66
N LYS A 802 -11.12 -18.28 -32.06
CA LYS A 802 -10.28 -18.79 -33.15
C LYS A 802 -10.71 -18.25 -34.52
N ILE A 803 -12.00 -18.05 -34.74
CA ILE A 803 -12.54 -17.56 -36.02
C ILE A 803 -12.38 -16.04 -36.14
N THR A 804 -12.49 -15.31 -35.04
CA THR A 804 -12.33 -13.85 -35.02
C THR A 804 -10.88 -13.40 -34.87
N GLU A 805 -9.94 -14.34 -34.73
CA GLU A 805 -8.51 -14.09 -34.59
C GLU A 805 -8.00 -13.29 -35.82
N GLY A 806 -7.54 -12.05 -35.57
CA GLY A 806 -7.10 -11.12 -36.61
C GLY A 806 -8.16 -10.13 -37.13
N CYS A 807 -9.44 -10.30 -36.78
CA CYS A 807 -10.51 -9.35 -37.13
C CYS A 807 -11.02 -8.53 -35.93
N PHE A 808 -10.99 -9.11 -34.72
CA PHE A 808 -11.45 -8.46 -33.49
C PHE A 808 -10.48 -8.72 -32.34
N GLN A 809 -10.26 -7.72 -31.49
CA GLN A 809 -9.62 -7.89 -30.19
C GLN A 809 -10.70 -8.29 -29.17
N ILE A 810 -10.53 -9.44 -28.53
CA ILE A 810 -11.45 -9.92 -27.49
C ILE A 810 -11.03 -9.32 -26.16
N VAL A 811 -11.98 -8.67 -25.49
CA VAL A 811 -11.81 -8.05 -24.18
C VAL A 811 -12.88 -8.62 -23.25
N ASP A 812 -12.49 -9.12 -22.09
CA ASP A 812 -13.41 -9.69 -21.12
C ASP A 812 -14.33 -8.61 -20.53
N SER A 813 -15.58 -8.97 -20.29
CA SER A 813 -16.70 -8.04 -19.99
C SER A 813 -16.54 -7.11 -18.77
N TRP A 814 -15.48 -7.27 -17.98
CA TRP A 814 -15.19 -6.42 -16.82
C TRP A 814 -14.39 -5.16 -17.19
N ASP A 815 -13.79 -5.11 -18.39
CA ASP A 815 -12.91 -4.01 -18.83
C ASP A 815 -13.59 -3.00 -19.78
N ILE A 816 -14.91 -3.09 -19.98
CA ILE A 816 -15.64 -2.12 -20.81
C ILE A 816 -16.14 -0.96 -19.92
N GLN A 817 -15.22 -0.08 -19.50
CA GLN A 817 -15.55 1.27 -19.04
C GLN A 817 -15.15 2.33 -20.06
#